data_AF-A0A545TIY7-F1
#
_entry.id   AF-A0A545TIY7-F1
#
_cell.length_a   1.000
_cell.length_b   1.000
_cell.length_c   1.000
_cell.angle_alpha   90.00
_cell.angle_beta   90.00
_cell.angle_gamma   90.00
#
_symmetry.space_group_name_H-M   'P 1'
#
loop_
_entity.id
_entity.type
_entity.pdbx_description
1 polymer ?
#
loop_
_entity_poly.entity_id
_entity_poly.type
_entity_poly.pdbx_seq_one_letter_code
_entity_poly.pdbx_strand_id
1 'polypeptide(L)'
;MKLFGKILLNHINLILVISFVVVFAWHLSKVDNFSEQLKPQSVYALSLEMSFESDGDAVNIEAYVPQDNERQQLIEESVVTNGLDFQVATDTTGKIGNWSGEGIDIGSVSQVQYNALIATREVNYLIDDQLRIPKKYPESLSSYLAETDAIQVNHPEIETLWQLIKPQDTRRVAPVVKAIYDYTYNEIEGAPFKGFTDALTAHRLKQASCNGKSRLFVALARLNNIPARLVGGIILNQGSKKTSHQWLELYINGHWVPFGPTNGHFATLPENYLQLYRTDQYLFRHTADINFDYLFSIDKRLVASSHFQIDINPQQTTSEINVTQLLLVMGLEPETVGLFLLFPLCTLMITFLRNIIGIKTFGIFMPMLVAAACVFTGFIKGITAFIVILLFSYFSHLLLDKKRLLKIPRLAAIITLNTVFFIVGLSIIGITNRLEFGMLSLFPVVIISFIAEKIHNLSSDDNWFELFKVSVGTLLSIWLCYSILNSFLLEGVFAFYPEFYLLVLAALIYIGQWTGLRLTELHRFKEILPDKDNPVMGINVRNRDLVYRLNEKSLLRLAADKLQSKQVLIAHDVPVPDTILAVDSLAKIDQVDVALAKVDSFALKPNQGSQGNGILVIVNSKIDEQGNKVFISAGGKQYSMQAIKDHCCDIIGGTYSQLGDSDTAYFEPLLIQHQALQKLAPYGLSDIRVIVSLDNQADDKAEHNIENNAEYDADDLANGHADQHTSASGQLAENSHQEQNFHQQKNSHQQNDRPKLKVVSAMLRMPTKASDGKANLHQGAVGVSINIASGITETARIKKDNVTHHPDNQELLVGVQIPFWSQIIEMSLKCPQAIKLGYMGVDICIDEKLGPLVLEVNGRPGIEIQNVQQKGFYHEFQPV
;
A
#
# COMPACT_ATOMS: atom_id res chain seq x y z
N MET A 1 36.71 -13.74 -0.96
CA MET A 1 35.46 -13.30 -1.62
C MET A 1 34.19 -13.89 -0.97
N LYS A 2 34.05 -15.23 -0.82
CA LYS A 2 32.89 -15.86 -0.16
C LYS A 2 32.70 -15.46 1.32
N LEU A 3 33.78 -15.37 2.10
CA LEU A 3 33.74 -14.95 3.51
C LEU A 3 33.28 -13.47 3.65
N PHE A 4 33.80 -12.61 2.78
CA PHE A 4 33.43 -11.19 2.72
C PHE A 4 31.95 -11.00 2.34
N GLY A 5 31.44 -11.78 1.37
CA GLY A 5 30.02 -11.79 1.03
C GLY A 5 29.11 -12.27 2.16
N LYS A 6 29.55 -13.25 2.97
CA LYS A 6 28.79 -13.77 4.12
C LYS A 6 28.68 -12.75 5.26
N ILE A 7 29.78 -12.02 5.54
CA ILE A 7 29.80 -10.93 6.52
C ILE A 7 28.93 -9.75 6.05
N LEU A 8 29.00 -9.40 4.75
CA LEU A 8 28.20 -8.33 4.17
C LEU A 8 26.68 -8.63 4.24
N LEU A 9 26.28 -9.88 3.95
CA LEU A 9 24.88 -10.29 4.05
C LEU A 9 24.36 -10.27 5.49
N ASN A 10 25.18 -10.69 6.46
CA ASN A 10 24.77 -10.75 7.87
C ASN A 10 24.60 -9.35 8.51
N HIS A 11 25.30 -8.34 8.00
CA HIS A 11 25.25 -6.97 8.54
C HIS A 11 24.60 -5.96 7.59
N ILE A 12 23.80 -6.42 6.62
CA ILE A 12 23.19 -5.55 5.61
C ILE A 12 22.34 -4.42 6.23
N ASN A 13 21.63 -4.68 7.32
CA ASN A 13 20.84 -3.67 8.03
C ASN A 13 21.73 -2.55 8.58
N LEU A 14 22.86 -2.91 9.20
CA LEU A 14 23.81 -1.96 9.76
C LEU A 14 24.47 -1.14 8.65
N ILE A 15 24.84 -1.78 7.53
CA ILE A 15 25.40 -1.10 6.36
C ILE A 15 24.40 -0.08 5.80
N LEU A 16 23.12 -0.45 5.67
CA LEU A 16 22.08 0.48 5.19
C LEU A 16 21.90 1.68 6.13
N VAL A 17 21.90 1.44 7.45
CA VAL A 17 21.78 2.52 8.45
C VAL A 17 23.02 3.43 8.43
N ILE A 18 24.23 2.87 8.35
CA ILE A 18 25.46 3.66 8.26
C ILE A 18 25.47 4.49 6.97
N SER A 19 25.11 3.88 5.83
CA SER A 19 24.99 4.57 4.55
C SER A 19 23.98 5.72 4.62
N PHE A 20 22.82 5.50 5.27
CA PHE A 20 21.86 6.57 5.54
C PHE A 20 22.49 7.69 6.35
N VAL A 21 23.12 7.40 7.49
CA VAL A 21 23.72 8.42 8.36
C VAL A 21 24.79 9.24 7.62
N VAL A 22 25.67 8.59 6.85
CA VAL A 22 26.74 9.27 6.10
C VAL A 22 26.17 10.16 5.01
N VAL A 23 25.26 9.64 4.19
CA VAL A 23 24.67 10.40 3.07
C VAL A 23 23.82 11.55 3.59
N PHE A 24 22.97 11.29 4.60
CA PHE A 24 22.12 12.31 5.19
C PHE A 24 22.93 13.41 5.87
N ALA A 25 23.99 13.08 6.63
CA ALA A 25 24.85 14.09 7.25
C ALA A 25 25.58 14.95 6.20
N TRP A 26 26.05 14.34 5.11
CA TRP A 26 26.65 15.08 3.99
C TRP A 26 25.63 16.00 3.32
N HIS A 27 24.41 15.53 3.08
CA HIS A 27 23.35 16.34 2.49
C HIS A 27 22.95 17.50 3.40
N LEU A 28 22.70 17.23 4.68
CA LEU A 28 22.33 18.24 5.68
C LEU A 28 23.41 19.32 5.85
N SER A 29 24.69 18.99 5.67
CA SER A 29 25.79 19.97 5.73
C SER A 29 25.76 21.03 4.62
N LYS A 30 24.98 20.81 3.56
CA LYS A 30 24.82 21.73 2.42
C LYS A 30 23.56 22.59 2.51
N VAL A 31 22.68 22.32 3.47
CA VAL A 31 21.37 22.97 3.58
C VAL A 31 21.40 23.98 4.72
N ASP A 32 21.20 25.26 4.40
CA ASP A 32 21.25 26.36 5.37
C ASP A 32 20.02 26.35 6.32
N ASN A 33 18.83 25.95 5.85
CA ASN A 33 17.58 25.97 6.62
C ASN A 33 16.66 24.78 6.31
N PHE A 34 16.96 23.61 6.89
CA PHE A 34 16.18 22.37 6.74
C PHE A 34 14.67 22.55 7.01
N SER A 35 14.30 23.31 8.06
CA SER A 35 12.90 23.45 8.45
C SER A 35 12.07 24.28 7.46
N GLU A 36 12.67 25.27 6.80
CA GLU A 36 11.97 26.10 5.82
C GLU A 36 11.68 25.29 4.54
N GLN A 37 12.60 24.41 4.13
CA GLN A 37 12.42 23.52 2.97
C GLN A 37 11.26 22.54 3.15
N LEU A 38 10.83 22.22 4.37
CA LEU A 38 9.75 21.25 4.61
C LEU A 38 8.40 21.91 4.93
N LYS A 39 8.33 23.24 5.02
CA LYS A 39 7.07 23.94 5.27
C LYS A 39 6.20 23.87 4.02
N PRO A 40 4.93 23.42 4.14
CA PRO A 40 4.00 23.44 3.02
C PRO A 40 3.80 24.89 2.57
N GLN A 41 3.75 25.07 1.26
CA GLN A 41 3.56 26.38 0.64
C GLN A 41 2.10 26.56 0.22
N SER A 42 1.64 27.80 0.23
CA SER A 42 0.32 28.15 -0.28
C SER A 42 0.39 28.39 -1.78
N VAL A 43 -0.43 27.67 -2.52
CA VAL A 43 -0.64 27.89 -3.96
C VAL A 43 -2.09 28.20 -4.25
N TYR A 44 -2.32 28.71 -5.46
CA TYR A 44 -3.62 29.11 -5.92
C TYR A 44 -3.96 28.36 -7.20
N ALA A 45 -5.03 27.57 -7.13
CA ALA A 45 -5.68 27.03 -8.32
C ALA A 45 -6.59 28.12 -8.90
N LEU A 46 -6.20 28.68 -10.04
CA LEU A 46 -6.93 29.67 -10.80
C LEU A 46 -7.62 28.99 -11.98
N SER A 47 -8.94 29.10 -12.04
CA SER A 47 -9.75 28.73 -13.20
C SER A 47 -10.37 29.99 -13.79
N LEU A 48 -10.08 30.28 -15.05
CA LEU A 48 -10.76 31.28 -15.87
C LEU A 48 -11.71 30.56 -16.81
N GLU A 49 -13.01 30.69 -16.55
CA GLU A 49 -14.07 30.22 -17.45
C GLU A 49 -14.54 31.41 -18.29
N MET A 50 -14.57 31.25 -19.61
CA MET A 50 -15.07 32.24 -20.56
C MET A 50 -16.19 31.62 -21.38
N SER A 51 -17.31 32.31 -21.49
CA SER A 51 -18.48 31.89 -22.26
C SER A 51 -18.85 32.94 -23.29
N PHE A 52 -19.28 32.50 -24.47
CA PHE A 52 -19.66 33.36 -25.57
C PHE A 52 -20.66 32.65 -26.48
N GLU A 53 -21.40 33.44 -27.26
CA GLU A 53 -22.36 32.98 -28.27
C GLU A 53 -21.89 33.48 -29.64
N SER A 54 -21.83 32.61 -30.64
CA SER A 54 -21.46 32.99 -32.01
C SER A 54 -22.69 32.92 -32.92
N ASP A 55 -22.79 33.88 -33.84
CA ASP A 55 -23.79 33.92 -34.91
C ASP A 55 -23.32 33.18 -36.18
N GLY A 56 -22.23 32.41 -36.10
CA GLY A 56 -21.66 31.61 -37.19
C GLY A 56 -20.37 32.20 -37.80
N ASP A 57 -19.93 33.36 -37.33
CA ASP A 57 -18.68 34.01 -37.73
C ASP A 57 -17.46 33.48 -36.95
N ALA A 58 -16.27 33.78 -37.47
CA ALA A 58 -15.01 33.45 -36.81
C ALA A 58 -14.90 34.15 -35.43
N VAL A 59 -14.65 33.36 -34.39
CA VAL A 59 -14.45 33.87 -33.03
C VAL A 59 -12.97 33.92 -32.72
N ASN A 60 -12.54 35.05 -32.16
CA ASN A 60 -11.21 35.24 -31.60
C ASN A 60 -11.36 35.82 -30.18
N ILE A 61 -10.75 35.19 -29.18
CA ILE A 61 -10.71 35.63 -27.79
C ILE A 61 -9.26 35.60 -27.35
N GLU A 62 -8.75 36.75 -26.91
CA GLU A 62 -7.42 36.91 -26.33
C GLU A 62 -7.55 37.27 -24.85
N ALA A 63 -6.76 36.61 -23.99
CA ALA A 63 -6.65 36.96 -22.59
C ALA A 63 -5.19 36.87 -22.12
N TYR A 64 -4.79 37.77 -21.22
CA TYR A 64 -3.49 37.58 -20.55
C TYR A 64 -3.57 36.43 -19.55
N VAL A 65 -2.62 35.52 -19.66
CA VAL A 65 -2.50 34.32 -18.83
C VAL A 65 -1.24 34.40 -17.96
N PRO A 66 -1.18 33.64 -16.84
CA PRO A 66 -0.03 33.63 -15.95
C PRO A 66 1.29 33.27 -16.64
N GLN A 67 2.37 33.91 -16.22
CA GLN A 67 3.74 33.61 -16.65
C GLN A 67 4.69 33.66 -15.45
N ASP A 68 5.78 32.91 -15.53
CA ASP A 68 6.83 32.92 -14.51
C ASP A 68 7.51 34.28 -14.41
N ASN A 69 7.80 34.70 -13.18
CA ASN A 69 8.64 35.86 -12.91
C ASN A 69 9.30 35.72 -11.53
N GLU A 70 9.99 36.77 -11.09
CA GLU A 70 10.67 36.77 -9.79
C GLU A 70 9.73 36.46 -8.62
N ARG A 71 8.41 36.68 -8.69
CA ARG A 71 7.49 36.50 -7.55
C ARG A 71 6.40 35.46 -7.75
N GLN A 72 6.28 34.86 -8.93
CA GLN A 72 5.28 33.85 -9.20
C GLN A 72 5.83 32.74 -10.10
N GLN A 73 5.40 31.51 -9.85
CA GLN A 73 5.74 30.33 -10.62
C GLN A 73 4.47 29.57 -11.02
N LEU A 74 4.35 29.24 -12.30
CA LEU A 74 3.33 28.40 -12.88
C LEU A 74 3.76 26.93 -12.72
N ILE A 75 3.00 26.17 -11.94
CA ILE A 75 3.32 24.77 -11.61
C ILE A 75 2.65 23.84 -12.61
N GLU A 76 1.40 24.15 -12.94
CA GLU A 76 0.55 23.38 -13.83
C GLU A 76 -0.29 24.34 -14.66
N GLU A 77 -0.49 24.00 -15.93
CA GLU A 77 -1.31 24.75 -16.89
C GLU A 77 -2.12 23.74 -17.71
N SER A 78 -3.44 23.89 -17.73
CA SER A 78 -4.32 23.09 -18.59
C SER A 78 -5.39 23.95 -19.22
N VAL A 79 -5.77 23.62 -20.46
CA VAL A 79 -6.72 24.40 -21.26
C VAL A 79 -7.77 23.49 -21.85
N VAL A 80 -9.04 23.82 -21.60
CA VAL A 80 -10.19 23.16 -22.21
C VAL A 80 -10.68 24.06 -23.34
N THR A 81 -10.44 23.63 -24.58
CA THR A 81 -10.70 24.46 -25.76
C THR A 81 -12.07 24.24 -26.39
N ASN A 82 -12.77 23.15 -26.06
CA ASN A 82 -14.10 22.80 -26.58
C ASN A 82 -14.27 23.02 -28.10
N GLY A 83 -13.27 22.61 -28.89
CA GLY A 83 -13.31 22.69 -30.36
C GLY A 83 -12.62 23.92 -30.97
N LEU A 84 -12.16 24.88 -30.16
CA LEU A 84 -11.32 26.00 -30.62
C LEU A 84 -9.83 25.60 -30.68
N ASP A 85 -9.08 26.29 -31.54
CA ASP A 85 -7.62 26.27 -31.51
C ASP A 85 -7.11 27.19 -30.38
N PHE A 86 -6.08 26.76 -29.67
CA PHE A 86 -5.45 27.52 -28.61
C PHE A 86 -3.98 27.77 -28.90
N GLN A 87 -3.62 29.05 -28.99
CA GLN A 87 -2.26 29.49 -29.24
C GLN A 87 -1.80 30.42 -28.13
N VAL A 88 -0.50 30.40 -27.83
CA VAL A 88 0.10 31.27 -26.83
C VAL A 88 1.15 32.14 -27.51
N ALA A 89 1.06 33.44 -27.30
CA ALA A 89 2.08 34.42 -27.66
C ALA A 89 2.65 35.06 -26.38
N THR A 90 3.89 35.53 -26.42
CA THR A 90 4.49 36.29 -25.32
C THR A 90 5.17 37.53 -25.87
N ASP A 91 4.89 38.68 -25.27
CA ASP A 91 5.47 39.96 -25.64
C ASP A 91 6.00 40.72 -24.41
N THR A 92 6.38 41.99 -24.58
CA THR A 92 6.89 42.82 -23.47
C THR A 92 5.84 43.13 -22.39
N THR A 93 4.56 42.98 -22.71
CA THR A 93 3.42 43.26 -21.82
C THR A 93 3.00 42.01 -21.05
N GLY A 94 3.05 40.82 -21.64
CA GLY A 94 2.75 39.56 -20.94
C GLY A 94 2.62 38.34 -21.85
N LYS A 95 2.18 37.22 -21.27
CA LYS A 95 1.78 35.99 -21.99
C LYS A 95 0.30 36.10 -22.34
N ILE A 96 -0.03 35.95 -23.62
CA ILE A 96 -1.39 36.09 -24.17
C ILE A 96 -1.82 34.72 -24.69
N GLY A 97 -2.92 34.20 -24.15
CA GLY A 97 -3.63 33.06 -24.70
C GLY A 97 -4.66 33.53 -25.73
N ASN A 98 -4.66 32.91 -26.89
CA ASN A 98 -5.59 33.16 -27.98
C ASN A 98 -6.42 31.89 -28.24
N TRP A 99 -7.73 32.01 -28.14
CA TRP A 99 -8.70 31.00 -28.53
C TRP A 99 -9.39 31.44 -29.82
N SER A 100 -9.20 30.68 -30.89
CA SER A 100 -9.74 31.02 -32.21
C SER A 100 -10.37 29.83 -32.93
N GLY A 101 -11.41 30.07 -33.71
CA GLY A 101 -12.07 29.02 -34.49
C GLY A 101 -13.19 29.53 -35.39
N GLU A 102 -13.55 28.70 -36.37
CA GLU A 102 -14.61 28.93 -37.36
C GLU A 102 -15.69 27.84 -37.24
N GLY A 103 -16.92 28.14 -37.65
CA GLY A 103 -17.99 27.13 -37.75
C GLY A 103 -18.58 26.67 -36.41
N ILE A 104 -18.64 27.57 -35.43
CA ILE A 104 -19.28 27.32 -34.12
C ILE A 104 -20.80 27.28 -34.28
N ASP A 105 -21.47 26.33 -33.63
CA ASP A 105 -22.92 26.13 -33.75
C ASP A 105 -23.71 27.38 -33.35
N ILE A 106 -24.51 27.90 -34.29
CA ILE A 106 -25.30 29.13 -34.16
C ILE A 106 -26.26 29.03 -32.99
N GLY A 107 -26.20 30.01 -32.07
CA GLY A 107 -27.11 30.12 -30.93
C GLY A 107 -26.81 29.16 -29.76
N SER A 108 -25.68 28.46 -29.79
CA SER A 108 -25.20 27.66 -28.65
C SER A 108 -24.18 28.44 -27.81
N VAL A 109 -24.31 28.39 -26.48
CA VAL A 109 -23.31 28.96 -25.56
C VAL A 109 -22.07 28.07 -25.59
N SER A 110 -21.01 28.58 -26.19
CA SER A 110 -19.69 27.95 -26.16
C SER A 110 -18.96 28.37 -24.88
N GLN A 111 -18.18 27.46 -24.31
CA GLN A 111 -17.37 27.73 -23.13
C GLN A 111 -15.93 27.27 -23.36
N VAL A 112 -14.96 28.07 -22.96
CA VAL A 112 -13.54 27.67 -22.86
C VAL A 112 -13.04 27.90 -21.45
N GLN A 113 -12.06 27.10 -21.03
CA GLN A 113 -11.53 27.18 -19.68
C GLN A 113 -10.00 27.17 -19.70
N TYR A 114 -9.40 28.06 -18.91
CA TYR A 114 -7.98 28.08 -18.64
C TYR A 114 -7.75 27.81 -17.15
N ASN A 115 -7.02 26.76 -16.83
CA ASN A 115 -6.67 26.37 -15.47
C ASN A 115 -5.17 26.52 -15.25
N ALA A 116 -4.80 27.08 -14.10
CA ALA A 116 -3.42 27.20 -13.68
C ALA A 116 -3.28 26.97 -12.18
N LEU A 117 -2.26 26.22 -11.77
CA LEU A 117 -1.81 26.14 -10.39
C LEU A 117 -0.59 27.05 -10.24
N ILE A 118 -0.66 28.02 -9.34
CA ILE A 118 0.33 29.11 -9.27
C ILE A 118 0.82 29.28 -7.83
N ALA A 119 2.14 29.32 -7.66
CA ALA A 119 2.78 29.77 -6.43
C ALA A 119 3.13 31.24 -6.54
N THR A 120 2.89 32.01 -5.48
CA THR A 120 3.21 33.44 -5.42
C THR A 120 3.86 33.79 -4.09
N ARG A 121 4.73 34.81 -4.07
CA ARG A 121 5.37 35.31 -2.85
C ARG A 121 5.08 36.77 -2.57
N GLU A 122 5.09 37.10 -1.28
CA GLU A 122 5.07 38.48 -0.81
C GLU A 122 6.41 39.16 -1.13
N VAL A 123 6.35 40.45 -1.47
CA VAL A 123 7.53 41.31 -1.59
C VAL A 123 7.36 42.55 -0.74
N ASN A 124 8.43 42.94 -0.05
CA ASN A 124 8.49 44.14 0.78
C ASN A 124 9.83 44.85 0.54
N TYR A 125 9.76 46.10 0.09
CA TYR A 125 10.92 46.92 -0.22
C TYR A 125 11.08 48.05 0.80
N LEU A 126 12.29 48.20 1.32
CA LEU A 126 12.67 49.36 2.11
C LEU A 126 13.21 50.46 1.18
N ILE A 127 12.53 51.60 1.15
CA ILE A 127 12.97 52.78 0.38
C ILE A 127 13.85 53.64 1.28
N ASP A 128 15.12 53.80 0.91
CA ASP A 128 16.06 54.65 1.66
C ASP A 128 15.63 56.13 1.61
N ASP A 129 15.48 56.75 2.77
CA ASP A 129 15.13 58.16 2.96
C ASP A 129 16.16 59.14 2.39
N GLN A 130 17.38 58.69 2.11
CA GLN A 130 18.44 59.51 1.52
C GLN A 130 18.52 59.40 -0.01
N LEU A 131 17.80 58.44 -0.61
CA LEU A 131 17.88 58.16 -2.04
C LEU A 131 17.40 59.36 -2.87
N ARG A 132 18.25 59.84 -3.77
CA ARG A 132 17.95 60.97 -4.67
C ARG A 132 17.36 60.48 -5.99
N ILE A 133 16.44 61.27 -6.55
CA ILE A 133 15.89 61.03 -7.88
C ILE A 133 16.99 61.27 -8.93
N PRO A 134 17.35 60.25 -9.75
CA PRO A 134 18.32 60.41 -10.83
C PRO A 134 17.90 61.49 -11.84
N LYS A 135 18.89 62.21 -12.39
CA LYS A 135 18.65 63.19 -13.46
C LYS A 135 18.49 62.55 -14.83
N LYS A 136 19.06 61.36 -15.03
CA LYS A 136 19.05 60.62 -16.29
C LYS A 136 18.86 59.14 -16.01
N TYR A 137 18.09 58.48 -16.88
CA TYR A 137 17.90 57.05 -16.89
C TYR A 137 18.40 56.47 -18.23
N PRO A 138 18.66 55.15 -18.30
CA PRO A 138 18.86 54.45 -19.57
C PRO A 138 17.69 54.67 -20.54
N GLU A 139 17.98 54.65 -21.84
CA GLU A 139 16.98 54.87 -22.90
C GLU A 139 15.82 53.86 -22.86
N SER A 140 16.09 52.63 -22.38
CA SER A 140 15.09 51.58 -22.17
C SER A 140 13.96 51.97 -21.21
N LEU A 141 14.15 52.99 -20.37
CA LEU A 141 13.14 53.48 -19.42
C LEU A 141 12.38 54.71 -19.90
N SER A 142 12.74 55.26 -21.07
CA SER A 142 12.15 56.50 -21.61
C SER A 142 10.63 56.40 -21.78
N SER A 143 10.12 55.25 -22.23
CA SER A 143 8.67 55.00 -22.39
C SER A 143 7.90 55.02 -21.06
N TYR A 144 8.56 54.74 -19.94
CA TYR A 144 7.95 54.78 -18.61
C TYR A 144 7.97 56.17 -17.97
N LEU A 145 8.54 57.17 -18.66
CA LEU A 145 8.49 58.59 -18.30
C LEU A 145 7.54 59.38 -19.22
N ALA A 146 7.26 58.86 -20.42
CA ALA A 146 6.41 59.52 -21.41
C ALA A 146 4.94 59.61 -20.96
N GLU A 147 4.23 60.62 -21.48
CA GLU A 147 2.77 60.73 -21.32
C GLU A 147 2.03 59.79 -22.29
N THR A 148 0.81 59.43 -21.93
CA THR A 148 -0.13 58.72 -22.80
C THR A 148 -1.51 59.37 -22.72
N ASP A 149 -2.41 59.03 -23.64
CA ASP A 149 -3.78 59.56 -23.62
C ASP A 149 -4.52 59.30 -22.30
N ALA A 150 -4.18 58.22 -21.59
CA ALA A 150 -4.75 57.86 -20.29
C ALA A 150 -3.98 58.40 -19.08
N ILE A 151 -2.73 58.82 -19.28
CA ILE A 151 -1.77 59.23 -18.25
C ILE A 151 -1.14 60.55 -18.70
N GLN A 152 -1.88 61.64 -18.50
CA GLN A 152 -1.44 62.97 -18.89
C GLN A 152 -0.43 63.50 -17.88
N VAL A 153 0.83 63.68 -18.29
CA VAL A 153 1.92 64.12 -17.40
C VAL A 153 2.08 65.63 -17.44
N ASN A 154 2.13 66.22 -18.64
CA ASN A 154 2.42 67.65 -18.84
C ASN A 154 1.18 68.55 -18.77
N HIS A 155 0.04 68.06 -18.27
CA HIS A 155 -1.21 68.82 -18.24
C HIS A 155 -1.19 69.86 -17.10
N PRO A 156 -1.66 71.11 -17.32
CA PRO A 156 -1.64 72.18 -16.30
C PRO A 156 -2.31 71.82 -14.97
N GLU A 157 -3.39 71.04 -15.00
CA GLU A 157 -4.09 70.57 -13.78
C GLU A 157 -3.23 69.59 -12.96
N ILE A 158 -2.44 68.73 -13.59
CA ILE A 158 -1.56 67.78 -12.90
C ILE A 158 -0.38 68.53 -12.27
N GLU A 159 0.18 69.51 -12.97
CA GLU A 159 1.20 70.41 -12.42
C GLU A 159 0.64 71.21 -11.23
N THR A 160 -0.56 71.77 -11.35
CA THR A 160 -1.21 72.52 -10.27
C THR A 160 -1.46 71.64 -9.05
N LEU A 161 -1.94 70.42 -9.27
CA LEU A 161 -2.09 69.42 -8.21
C LEU A 161 -0.75 69.11 -7.54
N TRP A 162 0.31 68.91 -8.31
CA TRP A 162 1.64 68.65 -7.76
C TRP A 162 2.13 69.81 -6.89
N GLN A 163 1.94 71.06 -7.32
CA GLN A 163 2.31 72.23 -6.52
C GLN A 163 1.58 72.29 -5.17
N LEU A 164 0.36 71.72 -5.07
CA LEU A 164 -0.43 71.67 -3.84
C LEU A 164 0.09 70.59 -2.86
N ILE A 165 0.50 69.42 -3.37
CA ILE A 165 0.80 68.25 -2.53
C ILE A 165 2.31 67.99 -2.34
N LYS A 166 3.19 68.69 -3.06
CA LYS A 166 4.63 68.42 -3.05
C LYS A 166 5.24 68.52 -1.63
N PRO A 167 6.18 67.63 -1.27
CA PRO A 167 6.91 67.71 -0.02
C PRO A 167 7.95 68.86 -0.04
N GLN A 168 8.51 69.18 1.14
CA GLN A 168 9.58 70.18 1.26
C GLN A 168 10.84 69.83 0.46
N ASP A 169 11.14 68.52 0.30
CA ASP A 169 12.28 68.05 -0.48
C ASP A 169 11.82 67.18 -1.65
N THR A 170 11.77 67.77 -2.84
CA THR A 170 11.38 67.10 -4.09
C THR A 170 12.53 66.39 -4.78
N ARG A 171 13.76 66.42 -4.23
CA ARG A 171 14.93 65.77 -4.83
C ARG A 171 15.11 64.34 -4.38
N ARG A 172 14.40 63.92 -3.31
CA ARG A 172 14.50 62.60 -2.70
C ARG A 172 13.29 61.75 -3.06
N VAL A 173 13.52 60.46 -3.27
CA VAL A 173 12.49 59.51 -3.73
C VAL A 173 11.42 59.31 -2.66
N ALA A 174 11.80 58.97 -1.43
CA ALA A 174 10.85 58.62 -0.37
C ALA A 174 9.82 59.74 -0.08
N PRO A 175 10.20 61.02 0.12
CA PRO A 175 9.22 62.09 0.36
C PRO A 175 8.27 62.31 -0.82
N VAL A 176 8.76 62.24 -2.06
CA VAL A 176 7.96 62.45 -3.27
C VAL A 176 6.94 61.32 -3.43
N VAL A 177 7.40 60.07 -3.37
CA VAL A 177 6.54 58.89 -3.49
C VAL A 177 5.52 58.83 -2.37
N LYS A 178 5.90 59.20 -1.14
CA LYS A 178 5.01 59.26 0.01
C LYS A 178 3.90 60.30 -0.17
N ALA A 179 4.23 61.51 -0.64
CA ALA A 179 3.23 62.55 -0.91
C ALA A 179 2.22 62.13 -1.99
N ILE A 180 2.71 61.52 -3.09
CA ILE A 180 1.85 61.02 -4.17
C ILE A 180 0.94 59.90 -3.65
N TYR A 181 1.51 58.97 -2.89
CA TYR A 181 0.76 57.86 -2.30
C TYR A 181 -0.30 58.36 -1.31
N ASP A 182 0.06 59.21 -0.37
CA ASP A 182 -0.86 59.71 0.66
C ASP A 182 -2.02 60.47 0.02
N TYR A 183 -1.78 61.26 -1.03
CA TYR A 183 -2.85 61.92 -1.78
C TYR A 183 -3.75 60.91 -2.53
N THR A 184 -3.17 60.00 -3.31
CA THR A 184 -3.97 59.04 -4.11
C THR A 184 -4.70 57.98 -3.27
N TYR A 185 -4.18 57.69 -2.07
CA TYR A 185 -4.81 56.79 -1.11
C TYR A 185 -5.92 57.49 -0.30
N ASN A 186 -5.64 58.66 0.29
CA ASN A 186 -6.56 59.33 1.22
C ASN A 186 -7.55 60.29 0.54
N GLU A 187 -7.14 61.02 -0.50
CA GLU A 187 -7.93 62.14 -1.08
C GLU A 187 -8.73 61.74 -2.31
N ILE A 188 -8.44 60.59 -2.92
CA ILE A 188 -9.22 60.02 -4.01
C ILE A 188 -10.05 58.89 -3.41
N GLU A 189 -11.38 59.00 -3.45
CA GLU A 189 -12.26 57.94 -2.96
C GLU A 189 -12.22 56.72 -3.90
N GLY A 190 -12.22 55.50 -3.35
CA GLY A 190 -12.30 54.28 -4.14
C GLY A 190 -13.75 53.96 -4.52
N ALA A 191 -14.06 53.84 -5.82
CA ALA A 191 -15.39 53.46 -6.29
C ALA A 191 -15.35 52.35 -7.36
N PRO A 192 -16.33 51.43 -7.40
CA PRO A 192 -16.44 50.39 -8.42
C PRO A 192 -17.00 50.99 -9.73
N PHE A 193 -16.23 51.90 -10.34
CA PHE A 193 -16.60 52.54 -11.60
C PHE A 193 -16.38 51.57 -12.77
N LYS A 194 -17.41 51.39 -13.63
CA LYS A 194 -17.37 50.48 -14.78
C LYS A 194 -16.87 51.10 -16.09
N GLY A 195 -16.50 52.39 -16.09
CA GLY A 195 -16.00 53.10 -17.26
C GLY A 195 -14.48 53.31 -17.25
N PHE A 196 -13.95 53.75 -18.39
CA PHE A 196 -12.57 54.21 -18.49
C PHE A 196 -12.38 55.50 -17.69
N THR A 197 -11.36 55.53 -16.82
CA THR A 197 -11.00 56.73 -16.03
C THR A 197 -9.52 57.02 -16.23
N ASP A 198 -9.20 58.11 -16.93
CA ASP A 198 -7.82 58.59 -17.07
C ASP A 198 -7.34 59.35 -15.82
N ALA A 199 -6.06 59.74 -15.80
CA ALA A 199 -5.46 60.46 -14.67
C ALA A 199 -6.19 61.77 -14.34
N LEU A 200 -6.55 62.56 -15.35
CA LEU A 200 -7.26 63.83 -15.17
C LEU A 200 -8.67 63.64 -14.63
N THR A 201 -9.41 62.67 -15.16
CA THR A 201 -10.77 62.34 -14.71
C THR A 201 -10.74 61.88 -13.26
N ALA A 202 -9.78 61.02 -12.89
CA ALA A 202 -9.59 60.60 -11.50
C ALA A 202 -9.32 61.81 -10.58
N HIS A 203 -8.49 62.75 -11.01
CA HIS A 203 -8.23 63.98 -10.26
C HIS A 203 -9.49 64.85 -10.09
N ARG A 204 -10.22 65.09 -11.18
CA ARG A 204 -11.40 65.97 -11.22
C ARG A 204 -12.57 65.43 -10.41
N LEU A 205 -12.83 64.13 -10.52
CA LEU A 205 -13.92 63.47 -9.81
C LEU A 205 -13.62 63.25 -8.32
N LYS A 206 -12.33 63.29 -7.92
CA LYS A 206 -11.87 62.89 -6.58
C LYS A 206 -12.33 61.49 -6.17
N GLN A 207 -12.70 60.68 -7.15
CA GLN A 207 -13.24 59.34 -6.98
C GLN A 207 -12.85 58.51 -8.21
N ALA A 208 -12.29 57.32 -8.00
CA ALA A 208 -11.84 56.46 -9.10
C ALA A 208 -11.76 54.97 -8.70
N SER A 209 -11.81 54.10 -9.71
CA SER A 209 -11.46 52.68 -9.55
C SER A 209 -9.94 52.49 -9.38
N CYS A 210 -9.51 51.25 -9.16
CA CYS A 210 -8.08 50.94 -9.01
C CYS A 210 -7.21 51.39 -10.20
N ASN A 211 -7.77 51.33 -11.40
CA ASN A 211 -7.10 51.79 -12.62
C ASN A 211 -6.92 53.33 -12.61
N GLY A 212 -7.99 54.09 -12.40
CA GLY A 212 -7.92 55.57 -12.39
C GLY A 212 -7.00 56.12 -11.28
N LYS A 213 -7.04 55.53 -10.07
CA LYS A 213 -6.10 55.89 -8.99
C LYS A 213 -4.65 55.63 -9.39
N SER A 214 -4.38 54.47 -9.99
CA SER A 214 -3.03 54.09 -10.41
C SER A 214 -2.52 54.97 -11.55
N ARG A 215 -3.37 55.32 -12.53
CA ARG A 215 -3.04 56.25 -13.62
C ARG A 215 -2.65 57.64 -13.10
N LEU A 216 -3.42 58.19 -12.15
CA LEU A 216 -3.10 59.49 -11.52
C LEU A 216 -1.78 59.44 -10.75
N PHE A 217 -1.53 58.36 -10.00
CA PHE A 217 -0.25 58.16 -9.32
C PHE A 217 0.89 58.13 -10.34
N VAL A 218 0.78 57.33 -11.39
CA VAL A 218 1.81 57.21 -12.44
C VAL A 218 2.05 58.56 -13.11
N ALA A 219 1.02 59.35 -13.39
CA ALA A 219 1.17 60.70 -13.95
C ALA A 219 2.02 61.61 -13.04
N LEU A 220 1.73 61.64 -11.74
CA LEU A 220 2.48 62.43 -10.76
C LEU A 220 3.92 61.93 -10.56
N ALA A 221 4.14 60.62 -10.63
CA ALA A 221 5.48 60.03 -10.54
C ALA A 221 6.33 60.39 -11.76
N ARG A 222 5.76 60.25 -12.97
CA ARG A 222 6.42 60.62 -14.23
C ARG A 222 6.74 62.11 -14.30
N LEU A 223 5.84 62.97 -13.81
CA LEU A 223 6.07 64.42 -13.70
C LEU A 223 7.33 64.73 -12.86
N ASN A 224 7.59 63.93 -11.83
CA ASN A 224 8.75 64.05 -10.95
C ASN A 224 9.97 63.24 -11.41
N ASN A 225 10.04 62.85 -12.68
CA ASN A 225 11.15 62.09 -13.27
C ASN A 225 11.39 60.74 -12.56
N ILE A 226 10.33 60.06 -12.15
CA ILE A 226 10.36 58.69 -11.62
C ILE A 226 9.69 57.77 -12.66
N PRO A 227 10.43 56.87 -13.33
CA PRO A 227 9.85 55.93 -14.28
C PRO A 227 8.81 55.05 -13.60
N ALA A 228 7.63 54.98 -14.17
CA ALA A 228 6.48 54.33 -13.56
C ALA A 228 5.66 53.57 -14.59
N ARG A 229 5.18 52.38 -14.22
CA ARG A 229 4.35 51.53 -15.08
C ARG A 229 3.14 51.00 -14.32
N LEU A 230 2.04 50.80 -15.04
CA LEU A 230 0.90 50.05 -14.53
C LEU A 230 1.17 48.56 -14.64
N VAL A 231 0.56 47.80 -13.74
CA VAL A 231 0.61 46.33 -13.72
C VAL A 231 -0.80 45.83 -13.43
N GLY A 232 -1.27 44.88 -14.23
CA GLY A 232 -2.61 44.34 -14.10
C GLY A 232 -2.61 42.84 -13.90
N GLY A 233 -3.64 42.38 -13.20
CA GLY A 233 -3.84 40.97 -12.92
C GLY A 233 -4.98 40.74 -11.94
N ILE A 234 -4.80 39.84 -10.99
CA ILE A 234 -5.88 39.29 -10.17
C ILE A 234 -5.44 39.17 -8.71
N ILE A 235 -6.28 39.61 -7.78
CA ILE A 235 -6.13 39.29 -6.36
C ILE A 235 -6.77 37.92 -6.09
N LEU A 236 -5.96 36.92 -5.77
CA LEU A 236 -6.28 35.51 -5.57
C LEU A 236 -6.96 35.25 -4.22
N ASN A 237 -8.08 35.94 -3.97
CA ASN A 237 -8.94 35.64 -2.83
C ASN A 237 -9.83 34.44 -3.16
N GLN A 238 -10.02 33.54 -2.19
CA GLN A 238 -10.82 32.33 -2.36
C GLN A 238 -12.27 32.65 -2.77
N GLY A 239 -12.80 31.87 -3.71
CA GLY A 239 -14.14 32.03 -4.26
C GLY A 239 -14.14 32.45 -5.73
N SER A 240 -15.31 32.84 -6.23
CA SER A 240 -15.50 33.24 -7.63
C SER A 240 -15.72 34.74 -7.76
N LYS A 241 -15.12 35.35 -8.79
CA LYS A 241 -15.22 36.79 -9.05
C LYS A 241 -15.04 37.12 -10.53
N LYS A 242 -15.52 38.30 -10.93
CA LYS A 242 -15.30 38.88 -12.27
C LYS A 242 -14.33 40.06 -12.26
N THR A 243 -13.80 40.43 -11.09
CA THR A 243 -12.99 41.64 -10.96
C THR A 243 -11.49 41.34 -11.09
N SER A 244 -10.89 41.97 -12.09
CA SER A 244 -9.43 42.16 -12.16
C SER A 244 -8.99 43.29 -11.23
N HIS A 245 -7.68 43.41 -11.04
CA HIS A 245 -7.08 44.47 -10.26
C HIS A 245 -5.89 45.05 -11.00
N GLN A 246 -5.68 46.36 -10.84
CA GLN A 246 -4.52 47.05 -11.40
C GLN A 246 -3.85 47.86 -10.30
N TRP A 247 -2.53 47.75 -10.24
CA TRP A 247 -1.65 48.51 -9.38
C TRP A 247 -0.54 49.13 -10.23
N LEU A 248 0.49 49.65 -9.59
CA LEU A 248 1.63 50.26 -10.28
C LEU A 248 2.96 49.87 -9.68
N GLU A 249 4.01 50.06 -10.47
CA GLU A 249 5.40 49.90 -10.03
C GLU A 249 6.21 51.13 -10.41
N LEU A 250 7.10 51.54 -9.50
CA LEU A 250 8.07 52.62 -9.71
C LEU A 250 9.46 52.03 -9.84
N TYR A 251 10.26 52.55 -10.76
CA TYR A 251 11.65 52.14 -10.88
C TYR A 251 12.52 52.90 -9.87
N ILE A 252 12.95 52.22 -8.81
CA ILE A 252 13.72 52.78 -7.69
C ILE A 252 14.99 51.96 -7.50
N ASN A 253 16.15 52.61 -7.64
CA ASN A 253 17.48 52.03 -7.40
C ASN A 253 17.72 50.65 -8.06
N GLY A 254 17.30 50.47 -9.32
CA GLY A 254 17.49 49.22 -10.06
C GLY A 254 16.31 48.25 -10.02
N HIS A 255 15.31 48.50 -9.16
CA HIS A 255 14.19 47.58 -8.92
C HIS A 255 12.85 48.20 -9.29
N TRP A 256 11.90 47.39 -9.73
CA TRP A 256 10.49 47.79 -9.89
C TRP A 256 9.75 47.56 -8.57
N VAL A 257 9.47 48.64 -7.85
CA VAL A 257 8.88 48.62 -6.51
C VAL A 257 7.35 48.83 -6.62
N PRO A 258 6.52 47.92 -6.10
CA PRO A 258 5.07 47.97 -6.25
C PRO A 258 4.38 48.92 -5.27
N PHE A 259 3.28 49.53 -5.74
CA PHE A 259 2.38 50.38 -4.94
C PHE A 259 0.92 50.14 -5.34
N GLY A 260 0.04 50.15 -4.35
CA GLY A 260 -1.40 49.94 -4.51
C GLY A 260 -2.19 50.99 -3.73
N PRO A 261 -2.48 52.18 -4.31
CA PRO A 261 -3.22 53.26 -3.64
C PRO A 261 -4.72 52.95 -3.44
N THR A 262 -5.21 51.81 -3.95
CA THR A 262 -6.58 51.35 -3.65
C THR A 262 -6.64 50.51 -2.38
N ASN A 263 -5.66 49.62 -2.20
CA ASN A 263 -5.68 48.60 -1.15
C ASN A 263 -4.68 48.89 -0.02
N GLY A 264 -4.01 50.04 -0.04
CA GLY A 264 -3.14 50.46 1.06
C GLY A 264 -1.74 49.85 1.02
N HIS A 265 -1.22 49.52 -0.18
CA HIS A 265 0.10 48.92 -0.32
C HIS A 265 1.16 49.96 -0.68
N PHE A 266 2.14 50.17 0.20
CA PHE A 266 3.26 51.08 0.01
C PHE A 266 4.57 50.28 -0.01
N ALA A 267 5.22 50.20 -1.17
CA ALA A 267 6.44 49.40 -1.36
C ALA A 267 6.29 47.91 -0.99
N THR A 268 5.06 47.43 -0.92
CA THR A 268 4.70 46.05 -0.56
C THR A 268 3.73 45.49 -1.59
N LEU A 269 3.76 44.18 -1.79
CA LEU A 269 2.74 43.47 -2.56
C LEU A 269 2.51 42.09 -1.93
N PRO A 270 1.32 41.84 -1.38
CA PRO A 270 1.01 40.58 -0.72
C PRO A 270 1.13 39.35 -1.63
N GLU A 271 1.27 38.16 -1.03
CA GLU A 271 1.38 36.88 -1.75
C GLU A 271 0.20 36.66 -2.72
N ASN A 272 -1.02 37.03 -2.37
CA ASN A 272 -2.22 36.74 -3.15
C ASN A 272 -2.40 37.62 -4.40
N TYR A 273 -1.44 38.49 -4.75
CA TYR A 273 -1.52 39.25 -6.00
C TYR A 273 -0.87 38.44 -7.12
N LEU A 274 -1.56 38.28 -8.25
CA LEU A 274 -1.06 37.63 -9.45
C LEU A 274 -0.87 38.66 -10.56
N GLN A 275 0.31 38.73 -11.15
CA GLN A 275 0.58 39.55 -12.33
C GLN A 275 0.21 38.77 -13.60
N LEU A 276 -0.57 39.39 -14.48
CA LEU A 276 -0.87 38.85 -15.81
C LEU A 276 -0.22 39.69 -16.91
N TYR A 277 -0.28 41.01 -16.78
CA TYR A 277 0.27 41.93 -17.76
C TYR A 277 0.90 43.17 -17.13
N ARG A 278 1.72 43.84 -17.94
CA ARG A 278 2.37 45.12 -17.65
C ARG A 278 1.83 46.17 -18.61
N THR A 279 1.95 47.43 -18.21
CA THR A 279 1.42 48.61 -18.92
C THR A 279 -0.11 48.71 -18.90
N ASP A 280 -0.65 49.74 -19.54
CA ASP A 280 -2.09 50.04 -19.52
C ASP A 280 -2.85 49.23 -20.59
N GLN A 281 -3.04 47.94 -20.33
CA GLN A 281 -3.71 47.01 -21.24
C GLN A 281 -5.09 46.58 -20.72
N TYR A 282 -5.95 46.14 -21.63
CA TYR A 282 -7.17 45.43 -21.29
C TYR A 282 -6.85 43.95 -21.07
N LEU A 283 -7.49 43.33 -20.07
CA LEU A 283 -7.25 41.92 -19.75
C LEU A 283 -7.74 40.97 -20.85
N PHE A 284 -8.85 41.34 -21.52
CA PHE A 284 -9.48 40.58 -22.58
C PHE A 284 -9.59 41.42 -23.85
N ARG A 285 -9.46 40.77 -25.00
CA ARG A 285 -9.88 41.27 -26.32
C ARG A 285 -10.67 40.17 -26.99
N HIS A 286 -11.78 40.48 -27.64
CA HIS A 286 -12.58 39.45 -28.29
C HIS A 286 -13.29 40.02 -29.53
N THR A 287 -13.76 39.12 -30.41
CA THR A 287 -14.66 39.49 -31.51
C THR A 287 -15.86 40.27 -30.97
N ALA A 288 -16.27 41.32 -31.68
CA ALA A 288 -17.43 42.11 -31.28
C ALA A 288 -18.73 41.27 -31.32
N ASP A 289 -19.72 41.66 -30.53
CA ASP A 289 -21.10 41.13 -30.57
C ASP A 289 -21.29 39.63 -30.23
N ILE A 290 -20.32 38.99 -29.57
CA ILE A 290 -20.37 37.55 -29.21
C ILE A 290 -20.95 37.23 -27.80
N ASN A 291 -21.70 38.16 -27.19
CA ASN A 291 -22.24 38.01 -25.82
C ASN A 291 -21.22 37.45 -24.79
N PHE A 292 -20.00 38.00 -24.80
CA PHE A 292 -18.87 37.50 -24.00
C PHE A 292 -19.08 37.71 -22.49
N ASP A 293 -18.93 36.64 -21.72
CA ASP A 293 -18.90 36.66 -20.25
C ASP A 293 -17.75 35.81 -19.72
N TYR A 294 -17.32 36.08 -18.49
CA TYR A 294 -16.21 35.37 -17.86
C TYR A 294 -16.35 35.28 -16.34
N LEU A 295 -15.68 34.29 -15.75
CA LEU A 295 -15.62 34.08 -14.31
C LEU A 295 -14.25 33.52 -13.91
N PHE A 296 -13.61 34.18 -12.93
CA PHE A 296 -12.48 33.60 -12.23
C PHE A 296 -12.98 32.82 -11.02
N SER A 297 -12.49 31.59 -10.86
CA SER A 297 -12.66 30.78 -9.65
C SER A 297 -11.28 30.50 -9.06
N ILE A 298 -11.09 30.88 -7.80
CA ILE A 298 -9.81 30.75 -7.10
C ILE A 298 -9.98 29.85 -5.89
N ASP A 299 -9.11 28.85 -5.78
CA ASP A 299 -9.00 27.98 -4.62
C ASP A 299 -7.57 28.01 -4.06
N LYS A 300 -7.44 28.27 -2.75
CA LYS A 300 -6.15 28.31 -2.07
C LYS A 300 -5.84 26.91 -1.53
N ARG A 301 -4.76 26.31 -2.01
CA ARG A 301 -4.33 24.95 -1.64
C ARG A 301 -2.99 24.98 -0.92
N LEU A 302 -2.81 24.03 0.00
CA LEU A 302 -1.51 23.74 0.59
C LEU A 302 -0.91 22.56 -0.16
N VAL A 303 0.37 22.68 -0.47
CA VAL A 303 1.12 21.72 -1.28
C VAL A 303 2.52 21.58 -0.71
N ALA A 304 3.10 20.39 -0.86
CA ALA A 304 4.45 20.14 -0.40
C ALA A 304 5.43 21.02 -1.19
N SER A 305 6.38 21.63 -0.49
CA SER A 305 7.44 22.48 -1.04
C SER A 305 8.27 21.81 -2.15
N SER A 306 8.28 20.47 -2.20
CA SER A 306 8.96 19.67 -3.24
C SER A 306 8.37 19.84 -4.63
N HIS A 307 7.12 20.30 -4.76
CA HIS A 307 6.51 20.60 -6.07
C HIS A 307 7.03 21.90 -6.70
N PHE A 308 7.86 22.67 -5.99
CA PHE A 308 8.32 24.00 -6.41
C PHE A 308 9.81 24.06 -6.70
N GLN A 309 10.15 25.02 -7.57
CA GLN A 309 11.52 25.45 -7.80
C GLN A 309 11.54 26.98 -7.88
N ILE A 310 11.20 27.66 -6.79
CA ILE A 310 11.48 29.09 -6.67
C ILE A 310 12.85 29.20 -6.02
N ASP A 311 13.89 29.33 -6.84
CA ASP A 311 15.24 29.65 -6.34
C ASP A 311 15.15 30.92 -5.49
N ILE A 312 15.35 30.75 -4.17
CA ILE A 312 15.37 31.85 -3.20
C ILE A 312 16.57 32.77 -3.50
N ASN A 313 17.57 32.29 -4.25
CA ASN A 313 18.74 33.04 -4.68
C ASN A 313 19.22 32.55 -6.07
N PRO A 314 19.02 33.30 -7.18
CA PRO A 314 19.53 32.92 -8.50
C PRO A 314 21.07 32.85 -8.58
N GLN A 315 21.78 33.30 -7.54
CA GLN A 315 23.24 33.24 -7.43
C GLN A 315 23.78 32.02 -6.65
N GLN A 316 22.92 31.19 -6.04
CA GLN A 316 23.33 29.97 -5.31
C GLN A 316 22.67 28.73 -5.93
N THR A 317 23.04 28.41 -7.16
CA THR A 317 22.66 27.18 -7.84
C THR A 317 23.50 25.99 -7.34
N THR A 318 23.31 25.57 -6.09
CA THR A 318 23.62 24.18 -5.74
C THR A 318 22.42 23.35 -6.14
N SER A 319 22.59 22.49 -7.15
CA SER A 319 21.58 21.54 -7.61
C SER A 319 21.19 20.60 -6.47
N GLU A 320 20.18 20.97 -5.68
CA GLU A 320 19.57 20.10 -4.69
C GLU A 320 18.81 18.98 -5.41
N ILE A 321 18.96 17.74 -4.94
CA ILE A 321 18.27 16.60 -5.51
C ILE A 321 16.80 16.68 -5.06
N ASN A 322 15.90 16.97 -5.99
CA ASN A 322 14.46 16.93 -5.76
C ASN A 322 13.84 15.83 -6.63
N VAL A 323 13.50 14.70 -6.00
CA VAL A 323 12.91 13.54 -6.70
C VAL A 323 11.54 13.87 -7.28
N THR A 324 10.76 14.74 -6.63
CA THR A 324 9.45 15.16 -7.11
C THR A 324 9.58 15.81 -8.49
N GLN A 325 10.52 16.73 -8.67
CA GLN A 325 10.74 17.40 -9.96
C GLN A 325 11.13 16.41 -11.06
N LEU A 326 11.98 15.42 -10.75
CA LEU A 326 12.35 14.38 -11.72
C LEU A 326 11.11 13.60 -12.20
N LEU A 327 10.19 13.29 -11.30
CA LEU A 327 8.96 12.55 -11.60
C LEU A 327 7.92 13.41 -12.33
N LEU A 328 7.80 14.70 -12.00
CA LEU A 328 6.97 15.66 -12.73
C LEU A 328 7.42 15.81 -14.19
N VAL A 329 8.73 15.88 -14.43
CA VAL A 329 9.30 15.92 -15.80
C VAL A 329 8.96 14.66 -16.62
N MET A 330 8.68 13.54 -15.96
CA MET A 330 8.21 12.31 -16.62
C MET A 330 6.70 12.33 -16.95
N GLY A 331 6.00 13.42 -16.65
CA GLY A 331 4.57 13.59 -16.94
C GLY A 331 3.64 13.01 -15.88
N LEU A 332 4.12 12.76 -14.65
CA LEU A 332 3.28 12.36 -13.53
C LEU A 332 2.60 13.57 -12.90
N GLU A 333 1.32 13.45 -12.57
CA GLU A 333 0.58 14.48 -11.81
C GLU A 333 1.17 14.65 -10.40
N PRO A 334 1.22 15.89 -9.85
CA PRO A 334 1.75 16.18 -8.50
C PRO A 334 1.25 15.24 -7.40
N GLU A 335 -0.06 15.03 -7.33
CA GLU A 335 -0.69 14.18 -6.31
C GLU A 335 -0.26 12.70 -6.47
N THR A 336 -0.05 12.25 -7.71
CA THR A 336 0.41 10.88 -8.00
C THR A 336 1.87 10.68 -7.57
N VAL A 337 2.70 11.71 -7.70
CA VAL A 337 4.10 11.69 -7.26
C VAL A 337 4.19 11.49 -5.74
N GLY A 338 3.42 12.25 -4.96
CA GLY A 338 3.38 12.12 -3.51
C GLY A 338 3.00 10.70 -3.04
N LEU A 339 2.01 10.07 -3.71
CA LEU A 339 1.63 8.68 -3.44
C LEU A 339 2.77 7.70 -3.67
N PHE A 340 3.43 7.80 -4.83
CA PHE A 340 4.54 6.91 -5.19
C PHE A 340 5.70 7.01 -4.19
N LEU A 341 6.05 8.24 -3.79
CA LEU A 341 7.13 8.49 -2.84
C LEU A 341 6.88 7.82 -1.48
N LEU A 342 5.62 7.76 -1.04
CA LEU A 342 5.25 7.32 0.31
C LEU A 342 4.79 5.85 0.40
N PHE A 343 4.60 5.14 -0.72
CA PHE A 343 4.24 3.70 -0.72
C PHE A 343 5.21 2.79 0.06
N PRO A 344 6.55 2.96 -0.01
CA PRO A 344 7.47 2.18 0.82
C PRO A 344 7.22 2.38 2.32
N LEU A 345 6.87 3.59 2.76
CA LEU A 345 6.56 3.89 4.14
C LEU A 345 5.24 3.24 4.59
N CYS A 346 4.22 3.25 3.72
CA CYS A 346 2.99 2.49 3.95
C CYS A 346 3.26 0.97 4.05
N THR A 347 4.17 0.43 3.24
CA THR A 347 4.59 -0.98 3.31
C THR A 347 5.23 -1.30 4.65
N LEU A 348 6.12 -0.41 5.13
CA LEU A 348 6.75 -0.53 6.44
C LEU A 348 5.72 -0.54 7.56
N MET A 349 4.77 0.41 7.53
CA MET A 349 3.69 0.50 8.50
C MET A 349 2.87 -0.81 8.55
N ILE A 350 2.41 -1.31 7.40
CA ILE A 350 1.59 -2.53 7.34
C ILE A 350 2.41 -3.76 7.81
N THR A 351 3.68 -3.83 7.42
CA THR A 351 4.58 -4.91 7.84
C THR A 351 4.79 -4.89 9.36
N PHE A 352 4.93 -3.71 9.96
CA PHE A 352 4.98 -3.51 11.41
C PHE A 352 3.70 -3.99 12.10
N LEU A 353 2.52 -3.55 11.61
CA LEU A 353 1.22 -3.98 12.15
C LEU A 353 1.06 -5.51 12.10
N ARG A 354 1.53 -6.15 11.02
CA ARG A 354 1.39 -7.60 10.82
C ARG A 354 2.39 -8.42 11.62
N ASN A 355 3.66 -8.03 11.60
CA ASN A 355 4.74 -8.86 12.13
C ASN A 355 5.03 -8.59 13.59
N ILE A 356 4.86 -7.35 14.09
CA ILE A 356 5.14 -6.97 15.48
C ILE A 356 3.84 -6.88 16.29
N ILE A 357 2.81 -6.20 15.79
CA ILE A 357 1.54 -6.11 16.53
C ILE A 357 0.73 -7.40 16.37
N GLY A 358 0.67 -7.95 15.15
CA GLY A 358 -0.08 -9.15 14.83
C GLY A 358 -1.52 -8.89 14.34
N ILE A 359 -1.78 -7.71 13.80
CA ILE A 359 -3.05 -7.37 13.14
C ILE A 359 -3.10 -8.04 11.76
N LYS A 360 -4.22 -8.72 11.47
CA LYS A 360 -4.47 -9.33 10.16
C LYS A 360 -5.21 -8.34 9.27
N THR A 361 -4.85 -8.30 7.99
CA THR A 361 -5.45 -7.44 6.97
C THR A 361 -5.72 -8.25 5.69
N PHE A 362 -6.48 -7.71 4.74
CA PHE A 362 -6.65 -8.28 3.39
C PHE A 362 -5.39 -8.11 2.51
N GLY A 363 -4.22 -8.49 3.03
CA GLY A 363 -2.93 -8.30 2.38
C GLY A 363 -2.31 -6.94 2.64
N ILE A 364 -1.19 -6.66 1.98
CA ILE A 364 -0.39 -5.44 2.16
C ILE A 364 -0.83 -4.34 1.18
N PHE A 365 -1.12 -4.71 -0.06
CA PHE A 365 -1.46 -3.75 -1.12
C PHE A 365 -2.85 -3.12 -0.96
N MET A 366 -3.82 -3.89 -0.47
CA MET A 366 -5.21 -3.46 -0.42
C MET A 366 -5.42 -2.20 0.44
N PRO A 367 -4.99 -2.17 1.73
CA PRO A 367 -5.21 -0.97 2.55
C PRO A 367 -4.54 0.28 1.96
N MET A 368 -3.36 0.09 1.36
CA MET A 368 -2.57 1.16 0.76
C MET A 368 -3.26 1.75 -0.48
N LEU A 369 -3.80 0.93 -1.37
CA LEU A 369 -4.44 1.38 -2.61
C LEU A 369 -5.80 2.02 -2.34
N VAL A 370 -6.55 1.50 -1.37
CA VAL A 370 -7.80 2.15 -0.92
C VAL A 370 -7.48 3.50 -0.25
N ALA A 371 -6.42 3.57 0.56
CA ALA A 371 -5.96 4.83 1.14
C ALA A 371 -5.52 5.84 0.08
N ALA A 372 -4.81 5.41 -0.97
CA ALA A 372 -4.44 6.25 -2.10
C ALA A 372 -5.67 6.80 -2.84
N ALA A 373 -6.70 5.98 -3.09
CA ALA A 373 -7.96 6.45 -3.67
C ALA A 373 -8.69 7.47 -2.77
N CYS A 374 -8.55 7.33 -1.44
CA CYS A 374 -9.09 8.28 -0.47
C CYS A 374 -8.35 9.63 -0.48
N VAL A 375 -7.08 9.70 -0.92
CA VAL A 375 -6.35 10.98 -1.06
C VAL A 375 -7.03 11.88 -2.09
N PHE A 376 -7.42 11.34 -3.24
CA PHE A 376 -8.08 12.11 -4.30
C PHE A 376 -9.53 12.49 -3.96
N THR A 377 -10.26 11.62 -3.27
CA THR A 377 -11.72 11.80 -3.05
C THR A 377 -12.06 12.37 -1.67
N GLY A 378 -11.10 12.39 -0.75
CA GLY A 378 -11.29 12.62 0.67
C GLY A 378 -11.67 11.35 1.43
N PHE A 379 -11.17 11.20 2.67
CA PHE A 379 -11.27 9.96 3.44
C PHE A 379 -12.69 9.40 3.59
N ILE A 380 -13.65 10.24 4.01
CA ILE A 380 -15.04 9.79 4.25
C ILE A 380 -15.69 9.37 2.94
N LYS A 381 -15.62 10.21 1.90
CA LYS A 381 -16.22 9.91 0.58
C LYS A 381 -15.58 8.68 -0.05
N GLY A 382 -14.25 8.56 0.03
CA GLY A 382 -13.49 7.42 -0.48
C GLY A 382 -13.85 6.11 0.22
N ILE A 383 -13.91 6.10 1.56
CA ILE A 383 -14.34 4.92 2.32
C ILE A 383 -15.81 4.57 2.04
N THR A 384 -16.70 5.55 1.95
CA THR A 384 -18.11 5.31 1.61
C THR A 384 -18.22 4.68 0.22
N ALA A 385 -17.54 5.23 -0.79
CA ALA A 385 -17.51 4.67 -2.13
C ALA A 385 -16.94 3.24 -2.14
N PHE A 386 -15.84 3.01 -1.42
CA PHE A 386 -15.23 1.69 -1.27
C PHE A 386 -16.22 0.67 -0.65
N ILE A 387 -16.91 1.02 0.44
CA ILE A 387 -17.89 0.15 1.09
C ILE A 387 -19.05 -0.17 0.15
N VAL A 388 -19.58 0.82 -0.58
CA VAL A 388 -20.69 0.63 -1.52
C VAL A 388 -20.30 -0.34 -2.64
N ILE A 389 -19.15 -0.14 -3.29
CA ILE A 389 -18.67 -1.02 -4.35
C ILE A 389 -18.37 -2.42 -3.79
N LEU A 390 -17.82 -2.51 -2.58
CA LEU A 390 -17.54 -3.78 -1.92
C LEU A 390 -18.83 -4.58 -1.63
N LEU A 391 -19.88 -3.91 -1.11
CA LEU A 391 -21.18 -4.54 -0.86
C LEU A 391 -21.85 -4.99 -2.17
N PHE A 392 -21.79 -4.17 -3.22
CA PHE A 392 -22.30 -4.53 -4.54
C PHE A 392 -21.56 -5.75 -5.11
N SER A 393 -20.23 -5.76 -5.01
CA SER A 393 -19.39 -6.87 -5.45
C SER A 393 -19.65 -8.15 -4.65
N TYR A 394 -19.83 -8.06 -3.34
CA TYR A 394 -20.21 -9.18 -2.48
C TYR A 394 -21.59 -9.74 -2.84
N PHE A 395 -22.56 -8.87 -3.11
CA PHE A 395 -23.89 -9.31 -3.54
C PHE A 395 -23.87 -9.95 -4.93
N SER A 396 -23.06 -9.43 -5.84
CA SER A 396 -22.84 -10.02 -7.17
C SER A 396 -22.21 -11.41 -7.08
N HIS A 397 -21.27 -11.62 -6.14
CA HIS A 397 -20.78 -12.96 -5.80
C HIS A 397 -21.93 -13.90 -5.45
N LEU A 398 -22.75 -13.53 -4.44
CA LEU A 398 -23.87 -14.36 -3.98
C LEU A 398 -24.87 -14.72 -5.10
N LEU A 399 -25.08 -13.83 -6.07
CA LEU A 399 -25.94 -14.09 -7.23
C LEU A 399 -25.29 -15.03 -8.24
N LEU A 400 -24.00 -14.86 -8.53
CA LEU A 400 -23.26 -15.66 -9.50
C LEU A 400 -22.87 -17.05 -8.97
N ASP A 401 -22.73 -17.21 -7.66
CA ASP A 401 -22.45 -18.52 -7.05
C ASP A 401 -23.59 -19.50 -7.32
N LYS A 402 -24.83 -19.02 -7.35
CA LYS A 402 -26.02 -19.83 -7.74
C LYS A 402 -25.93 -20.37 -9.17
N LYS A 403 -25.07 -19.80 -10.02
CA LYS A 403 -24.89 -20.20 -11.43
C LYS A 403 -23.81 -21.24 -11.64
N ARG A 404 -23.13 -21.72 -10.58
CA ARG A 404 -22.07 -22.76 -10.66
C ARG A 404 -21.00 -22.45 -11.72
N LEU A 405 -20.66 -21.16 -11.88
CA LEU A 405 -19.63 -20.73 -12.83
C LEU A 405 -18.25 -21.15 -12.37
N LEU A 406 -17.35 -21.47 -13.29
CA LEU A 406 -15.92 -21.64 -12.99
C LEU A 406 -15.36 -20.35 -12.38
N LYS A 407 -14.36 -20.47 -11.49
CA LYS A 407 -13.80 -19.36 -10.71
C LYS A 407 -13.30 -18.20 -11.57
N ILE A 408 -12.46 -18.47 -12.58
CA ILE A 408 -11.87 -17.43 -13.43
C ILE A 408 -12.96 -16.63 -14.20
N PRO A 409 -13.91 -17.27 -14.91
CA PRO A 409 -15.05 -16.57 -15.50
C PRO A 409 -15.92 -15.82 -14.50
N ARG A 410 -16.12 -16.36 -13.29
CA ARG A 410 -16.88 -15.71 -12.23
C ARG A 410 -16.20 -14.40 -11.79
N LEU A 411 -14.89 -14.43 -11.57
CA LEU A 411 -14.11 -13.23 -11.22
C LEU A 411 -14.12 -12.19 -12.34
N ALA A 412 -13.94 -12.62 -13.59
CA ALA A 412 -14.03 -11.72 -14.74
C ALA A 412 -15.41 -11.06 -14.84
N ALA A 413 -16.50 -11.82 -14.64
CA ALA A 413 -17.85 -11.27 -14.64
C ALA A 413 -18.07 -10.23 -13.53
N ILE A 414 -17.51 -10.47 -12.34
CA ILE A 414 -17.64 -9.54 -11.20
C ILE A 414 -16.84 -8.27 -11.42
N ILE A 415 -15.63 -8.36 -11.97
CA ILE A 415 -14.84 -7.19 -12.37
C ILE A 415 -15.62 -6.37 -13.39
N THR A 416 -16.21 -7.01 -14.41
CA THR A 416 -17.03 -6.33 -15.42
C THR A 416 -18.24 -5.66 -14.79
N LEU A 417 -18.99 -6.35 -13.92
CA LEU A 417 -20.14 -5.78 -13.22
C LEU A 417 -19.76 -4.59 -12.35
N ASN A 418 -18.68 -4.69 -11.57
CA ASN A 418 -18.20 -3.58 -10.73
C ASN A 418 -17.73 -2.40 -11.59
N THR A 419 -17.09 -2.66 -12.73
CA THR A 419 -16.65 -1.61 -13.67
C THR A 419 -17.84 -0.87 -14.25
N VAL A 420 -18.88 -1.60 -14.70
CA VAL A 420 -20.13 -0.99 -15.19
C VAL A 420 -20.81 -0.20 -14.08
N PHE A 421 -20.94 -0.77 -12.87
CA PHE A 421 -21.52 -0.08 -11.73
C PHE A 421 -20.77 1.21 -11.37
N PHE A 422 -19.44 1.17 -11.40
CA PHE A 422 -18.60 2.33 -11.15
C PHE A 422 -18.78 3.42 -12.22
N ILE A 423 -18.78 3.05 -13.51
CA ILE A 423 -19.00 3.99 -14.63
C ILE A 423 -20.39 4.62 -14.53
N VAL A 424 -21.44 3.85 -14.24
CA VAL A 424 -22.80 4.36 -14.05
C VAL A 424 -22.86 5.31 -12.85
N GLY A 425 -22.20 4.95 -11.74
CA GLY A 425 -22.09 5.81 -10.56
C GLY A 425 -21.38 7.13 -10.87
N LEU A 426 -20.26 7.09 -11.59
CA LEU A 426 -19.55 8.27 -12.05
C LEU A 426 -20.40 9.13 -12.98
N SER A 427 -21.17 8.53 -13.89
CA SER A 427 -22.07 9.27 -14.78
C SER A 427 -23.13 10.04 -13.99
N ILE A 428 -23.73 9.45 -12.95
CA ILE A 428 -24.74 10.11 -12.13
C ILE A 428 -24.12 11.25 -11.30
N ILE A 429 -22.93 11.05 -10.73
CA ILE A 429 -22.24 12.04 -9.90
C ILE A 429 -21.61 13.15 -10.75
N GLY A 430 -21.03 12.83 -11.90
CA GLY A 430 -20.37 13.76 -12.82
C GLY A 430 -21.34 14.76 -13.47
N ILE A 431 -22.62 14.41 -13.60
CA ILE A 431 -23.66 15.35 -14.04
C ILE A 431 -23.90 16.47 -13.01
N THR A 432 -23.61 16.24 -11.73
CA THR A 432 -23.85 17.22 -10.65
C THR A 432 -22.60 17.96 -10.18
N ASN A 433 -21.41 17.36 -10.34
CA ASN A 433 -20.14 17.96 -9.95
C ASN A 433 -19.14 17.82 -11.10
N ARG A 434 -18.57 18.94 -11.59
CA ARG A 434 -17.45 18.99 -12.55
C ARG A 434 -16.13 18.46 -11.91
N LEU A 435 -16.14 17.22 -11.43
CA LEU A 435 -15.00 16.52 -10.84
C LEU A 435 -14.31 15.69 -11.91
N GLU A 436 -13.08 16.05 -12.26
CA GLU A 436 -12.20 15.20 -13.06
C GLU A 436 -11.73 14.03 -12.19
N PHE A 437 -12.21 12.82 -12.50
CA PHE A 437 -11.73 11.60 -11.86
C PHE A 437 -10.56 11.06 -12.69
N GLY A 438 -9.34 11.15 -12.17
CA GLY A 438 -8.13 10.63 -12.83
C GLY A 438 -8.16 9.10 -13.04
N MET A 439 -7.29 8.61 -13.93
CA MET A 439 -7.13 7.18 -14.30
C MET A 439 -6.89 6.23 -13.11
N LEU A 440 -6.30 6.73 -12.02
CA LEU A 440 -6.04 5.97 -10.79
C LEU A 440 -7.31 5.58 -10.02
N SER A 441 -8.46 6.22 -10.31
CA SER A 441 -9.76 5.88 -9.72
C SER A 441 -10.28 4.50 -10.13
N LEU A 442 -9.76 3.90 -11.21
CA LEU A 442 -10.18 2.59 -11.74
C LEU A 442 -9.47 1.40 -11.09
N PHE A 443 -8.23 1.57 -10.60
CA PHE A 443 -7.46 0.50 -9.94
C PHE A 443 -8.19 -0.17 -8.75
N PRO A 444 -8.88 0.59 -7.88
CA PRO A 444 -9.68 0.02 -6.80
C PRO A 444 -10.72 -1.00 -7.27
N VAL A 445 -11.31 -0.87 -8.47
CA VAL A 445 -12.39 -1.76 -8.93
C VAL A 445 -11.93 -3.21 -9.03
N VAL A 446 -10.78 -3.46 -9.68
CA VAL A 446 -10.20 -4.80 -9.83
C VAL A 446 -9.82 -5.37 -8.45
N ILE A 447 -9.24 -4.53 -7.60
CA ILE A 447 -8.82 -4.90 -6.24
C ILE A 447 -10.04 -5.24 -5.38
N ILE A 448 -11.12 -4.46 -5.47
CA ILE A 448 -12.38 -4.69 -4.77
C ILE A 448 -12.99 -6.03 -5.17
N SER A 449 -12.94 -6.41 -6.45
CA SER A 449 -13.39 -7.74 -6.88
C SER A 449 -12.62 -8.88 -6.19
N PHE A 450 -11.29 -8.77 -6.10
CA PHE A 450 -10.47 -9.76 -5.37
C PHE A 450 -10.75 -9.77 -3.85
N ILE A 451 -11.08 -8.63 -3.26
CA ILE A 451 -11.41 -8.55 -1.83
C ILE A 451 -12.79 -9.12 -1.57
N ALA A 452 -13.76 -8.80 -2.41
CA ALA A 452 -15.11 -9.33 -2.32
C ALA A 452 -15.09 -10.86 -2.38
N GLU A 453 -14.24 -11.43 -3.23
CA GLU A 453 -13.99 -12.88 -3.26
C GLU A 453 -13.45 -13.39 -1.91
N LYS A 454 -12.41 -12.75 -1.35
CA LYS A 454 -11.87 -13.14 -0.04
C LYS A 454 -12.88 -13.03 1.08
N ILE A 455 -13.71 -11.99 1.09
CA ILE A 455 -14.79 -11.80 2.05
C ILE A 455 -15.85 -12.88 1.88
N HIS A 456 -16.24 -13.17 0.63
CA HIS A 456 -17.18 -14.23 0.31
C HIS A 456 -16.68 -15.58 0.83
N ASN A 457 -15.44 -15.95 0.54
CA ASN A 457 -14.83 -17.20 1.00
C ASN A 457 -14.74 -17.27 2.54
N LEU A 458 -14.38 -16.18 3.22
CA LEU A 458 -14.35 -16.16 4.68
C LEU A 458 -15.75 -16.19 5.30
N SER A 459 -16.76 -15.67 4.61
CA SER A 459 -18.16 -15.67 5.06
C SER A 459 -18.82 -17.05 4.89
N SER A 460 -18.42 -17.82 3.87
CA SER A 460 -18.94 -19.18 3.63
C SER A 460 -18.42 -20.19 4.65
N ASP A 461 -17.30 -19.90 5.31
CA ASP A 461 -16.66 -20.77 6.31
C ASP A 461 -17.24 -20.60 7.73
N ASP A 462 -18.38 -19.90 7.90
CA ASP A 462 -19.02 -19.52 9.17
C ASP A 462 -18.11 -18.77 10.17
N ASN A 463 -16.97 -18.26 9.72
CA ASN A 463 -15.96 -17.62 10.56
C ASN A 463 -16.12 -16.10 10.63
N TRP A 464 -17.33 -15.65 10.97
CA TRP A 464 -17.72 -14.23 11.05
C TRP A 464 -16.81 -13.41 11.97
N PHE A 465 -16.28 -14.01 13.02
CA PHE A 465 -15.39 -13.32 13.96
C PHE A 465 -14.00 -13.05 13.37
N GLU A 466 -13.41 -14.01 12.65
CA GLU A 466 -12.16 -13.75 11.93
C GLU A 466 -12.36 -12.75 10.80
N LEU A 467 -13.47 -12.84 10.05
CA LEU A 467 -13.84 -11.86 9.03
C LEU A 467 -13.92 -10.44 9.63
N PHE A 468 -14.60 -10.29 10.78
CA PHE A 468 -14.71 -9.02 11.48
C PHE A 468 -13.34 -8.47 11.91
N LYS A 469 -12.50 -9.30 12.55
CA LYS A 469 -11.14 -8.87 12.95
C LYS A 469 -10.28 -8.42 11.77
N VAL A 470 -10.30 -9.17 10.67
CA VAL A 470 -9.52 -8.85 9.46
C VAL A 470 -10.04 -7.55 8.84
N SER A 471 -11.36 -7.34 8.84
CA SER A 471 -11.99 -6.12 8.33
C SER A 471 -11.62 -4.90 9.16
N VAL A 472 -11.69 -4.98 10.49
CA VAL A 472 -11.27 -3.90 11.40
C VAL A 472 -9.77 -3.59 11.24
N GLY A 473 -8.92 -4.62 11.18
CA GLY A 473 -7.48 -4.43 10.96
C GLY A 473 -7.17 -3.77 9.62
N THR A 474 -7.95 -4.08 8.60
CA THR A 474 -7.86 -3.48 7.27
C THR A 474 -8.27 -2.01 7.29
N LEU A 475 -9.39 -1.66 7.91
CA LEU A 475 -9.85 -0.27 8.04
C LEU A 475 -8.85 0.60 8.82
N LEU A 476 -8.31 0.08 9.92
CA LEU A 476 -7.24 0.75 10.67
C LEU A 476 -6.01 0.99 9.79
N SER A 477 -5.63 0.00 8.98
CA SER A 477 -4.49 0.12 8.06
C SER A 477 -4.75 1.15 6.96
N ILE A 478 -5.98 1.24 6.43
CA ILE A 478 -6.37 2.28 5.46
C ILE A 478 -6.24 3.66 6.09
N TRP A 479 -6.76 3.86 7.31
CA TRP A 479 -6.68 5.14 8.01
C TRP A 479 -5.23 5.57 8.28
N LEU A 480 -4.38 4.64 8.73
CA LEU A 480 -2.96 4.91 8.95
C LEU A 480 -2.22 5.23 7.64
N CYS A 481 -2.45 4.45 6.57
CA CYS A 481 -1.85 4.72 5.26
C CYS A 481 -2.33 6.06 4.70
N TYR A 482 -3.61 6.39 4.83
CA TYR A 482 -4.16 7.68 4.39
C TYR A 482 -3.49 8.84 5.12
N SER A 483 -3.29 8.70 6.44
CA SER A 483 -2.60 9.72 7.25
C SER A 483 -1.13 9.91 6.83
N ILE A 484 -0.45 8.83 6.43
CA ILE A 484 0.91 8.90 5.88
C ILE A 484 0.89 9.61 4.52
N LEU A 485 0.02 9.17 3.60
CA LEU A 485 -0.05 9.68 2.23
C LEU A 485 -0.49 11.14 2.15
N ASN A 486 -1.26 11.63 3.12
CA ASN A 486 -1.73 13.01 3.19
C ASN A 486 -0.79 13.95 3.97
N SER A 487 0.45 13.53 4.26
CA SER A 487 1.42 14.29 5.05
C SER A 487 2.42 15.03 4.16
N PHE A 488 2.26 16.35 4.04
CA PHE A 488 3.20 17.22 3.31
C PHE A 488 4.63 17.14 3.84
N LEU A 489 4.80 16.94 5.14
CA LEU A 489 6.12 16.82 5.77
C LEU A 489 6.80 15.53 5.32
N LEU A 490 6.09 14.40 5.34
CA LEU A 490 6.68 13.12 4.91
C LEU A 490 6.99 13.17 3.41
N GLU A 491 6.08 13.72 2.60
CA GLU A 491 6.32 13.91 1.17
C GLU A 491 7.58 14.75 0.92
N GLY A 492 7.72 15.90 1.58
CA GLY A 492 8.92 16.74 1.48
C GLY A 492 10.19 16.02 1.93
N VAL A 493 10.14 15.26 3.04
CA VAL A 493 11.29 14.49 3.53
C VAL A 493 11.74 13.46 2.48
N PHE A 494 10.83 12.67 1.91
CA PHE A 494 11.21 11.64 0.93
C PHE A 494 11.54 12.21 -0.46
N ALA A 495 11.03 13.41 -0.79
CA ALA A 495 11.34 14.10 -2.03
C ALA A 495 12.74 14.74 -2.03
N PHE A 496 13.08 15.45 -0.95
CA PHE A 496 14.38 16.13 -0.81
C PHE A 496 15.47 15.22 -0.24
N TYR A 497 15.12 14.23 0.58
CA TYR A 497 16.08 13.34 1.25
C TYR A 497 15.79 11.86 0.92
N PRO A 498 15.97 11.42 -0.34
CA PRO A 498 15.67 10.05 -0.76
C PRO A 498 16.47 8.97 0.00
N GLU A 499 17.57 9.31 0.66
CA GLU A 499 18.30 8.42 1.56
C GLU A 499 17.44 7.83 2.69
N PHE A 500 16.31 8.46 3.05
CA PHE A 500 15.33 7.86 3.97
C PHE A 500 14.78 6.51 3.47
N TYR A 501 14.80 6.24 2.16
CA TYR A 501 14.46 4.90 1.63
C TYR A 501 15.43 3.81 2.12
N LEU A 502 16.71 4.14 2.38
CA LEU A 502 17.67 3.20 2.96
C LEU A 502 17.27 2.83 4.40
N LEU A 503 16.78 3.81 5.17
CA LEU A 503 16.29 3.58 6.52
C LEU A 503 15.00 2.74 6.51
N VAL A 504 14.07 3.03 5.59
CA VAL A 504 12.85 2.23 5.40
C VAL A 504 13.20 0.79 5.03
N LEU A 505 14.15 0.60 4.09
CA LEU A 505 14.61 -0.73 3.69
C LEU A 505 15.27 -1.48 4.85
N ALA A 506 16.15 -0.82 5.61
CA ALA A 506 16.79 -1.40 6.79
C ALA A 506 15.74 -1.84 7.83
N ALA A 507 14.73 -1.02 8.08
CA ALA A 507 13.63 -1.34 8.98
C ALA A 507 12.79 -2.52 8.46
N LEU A 508 12.47 -2.58 7.17
CA LEU A 508 11.75 -3.69 6.55
C LEU A 508 12.51 -5.02 6.68
N ILE A 509 13.82 -5.02 6.41
CA ILE A 509 14.65 -6.22 6.56
C ILE A 509 14.74 -6.62 8.04
N TYR A 510 14.94 -5.66 8.94
CA TYR A 510 14.96 -5.90 10.39
C TYR A 510 13.65 -6.53 10.88
N ILE A 511 12.50 -5.99 10.49
CA ILE A 511 11.18 -6.55 10.85
C ILE A 511 10.97 -7.92 10.19
N GLY A 512 11.46 -8.13 8.97
CA GLY A 512 11.42 -9.44 8.30
C GLY A 512 12.26 -10.50 9.01
N GLN A 513 13.35 -10.09 9.65
CA GLN A 513 14.20 -10.92 10.50
C GLN A 513 13.69 -10.97 11.95
N TRP A 514 12.60 -10.31 12.31
CA TRP A 514 12.16 -10.27 13.70
C TRP A 514 11.57 -11.61 14.15
N THR A 515 12.08 -12.14 15.26
CA THR A 515 11.60 -13.39 15.88
C THR A 515 10.96 -13.21 17.24
N GLY A 516 10.66 -11.98 17.65
CA GLY A 516 9.88 -11.79 18.88
C GLY A 516 8.43 -12.31 18.77
N LEU A 517 7.79 -12.38 19.94
CA LEU A 517 6.36 -12.63 20.08
C LEU A 517 5.55 -11.39 19.72
N ARG A 518 4.53 -11.54 18.88
CA ARG A 518 3.61 -10.46 18.52
C ARG A 518 2.86 -9.93 19.74
N LEU A 519 2.44 -8.66 19.73
CA LEU A 519 1.60 -8.12 20.81
C LEU A 519 0.31 -8.94 21.01
N THR A 520 -0.30 -9.42 19.92
CA THR A 520 -1.47 -10.33 20.01
C THR A 520 -1.11 -11.70 20.58
N GLU A 521 0.12 -12.19 20.39
CA GLU A 521 0.62 -13.43 20.98
C GLU A 521 0.91 -13.27 22.48
N LEU A 522 1.39 -12.09 22.91
CA LEU A 522 1.55 -11.76 24.33
C LEU A 522 0.21 -11.87 25.07
N HIS A 523 -0.88 -11.44 24.44
CA HIS A 523 -2.22 -11.63 24.99
C HIS A 523 -2.70 -13.09 24.88
N ARG A 524 -2.42 -13.77 23.76
CA ARG A 524 -2.84 -15.17 23.51
C ARG A 524 -2.22 -16.18 24.47
N PHE A 525 -0.97 -15.96 24.89
CA PHE A 525 -0.19 -16.86 25.74
C PHE A 525 0.04 -16.28 27.15
N LYS A 526 -0.75 -15.28 27.57
CA LYS A 526 -0.59 -14.54 28.84
C LYS A 526 -0.40 -15.45 30.06
N GLU A 527 -1.07 -16.59 30.09
CA GLU A 527 -1.06 -17.51 31.23
C GLU A 527 0.23 -18.34 31.33
N ILE A 528 0.88 -18.63 30.20
CA ILE A 528 2.10 -19.46 30.16
C ILE A 528 3.39 -18.63 29.99
N LEU A 529 3.26 -17.36 29.61
CA LEU A 529 4.38 -16.43 29.45
C LEU A 529 5.27 -16.22 30.68
N PRO A 530 4.76 -16.26 31.93
CA PRO A 530 5.61 -16.08 33.11
C PRO A 530 6.61 -17.23 33.35
N ASP A 531 6.38 -18.41 32.78
CA ASP A 531 7.25 -19.57 32.93
C ASP A 531 8.55 -19.38 32.11
N LYS A 532 9.64 -19.06 32.81
CA LYS A 532 10.95 -18.81 32.20
C LYS A 532 11.67 -20.08 31.80
N ASP A 533 11.38 -21.19 32.47
CA ASP A 533 12.01 -22.48 32.17
C ASP A 533 11.44 -23.05 30.87
N ASN A 534 10.22 -22.65 30.52
CA ASN A 534 9.49 -23.14 29.36
C ASN A 534 9.05 -22.00 28.43
N PRO A 535 9.98 -21.34 27.72
CA PRO A 535 9.67 -20.19 26.89
C PRO A 535 8.68 -20.52 25.76
N VAL A 536 7.80 -19.56 25.47
CA VAL A 536 6.78 -19.67 24.43
C VAL A 536 7.39 -19.45 23.04
N MET A 537 7.06 -20.34 22.11
CA MET A 537 7.38 -20.18 20.71
C MET A 537 6.32 -19.35 20.00
N GLY A 538 6.73 -18.20 19.46
CA GLY A 538 5.91 -17.35 18.59
C GLY A 538 5.83 -17.84 17.16
N ILE A 539 4.83 -17.37 16.42
CA ILE A 539 4.65 -17.70 15.00
C ILE A 539 5.81 -17.24 14.13
N ASN A 540 6.48 -16.14 14.50
CA ASN A 540 7.61 -15.61 13.73
C ASN A 540 8.84 -16.50 13.84
N VAL A 541 9.23 -16.88 15.06
CA VAL A 541 10.25 -17.92 15.32
C VAL A 541 9.93 -19.18 14.54
N ARG A 542 8.71 -19.70 14.73
CA ARG A 542 8.28 -20.95 14.10
C ARG A 542 8.43 -20.89 12.58
N ASN A 543 8.03 -19.79 11.95
CA ASN A 543 8.13 -19.65 10.50
C ASN A 543 9.57 -19.49 10.03
N ARG A 544 10.35 -18.60 10.65
CA ARG A 544 11.71 -18.27 10.21
C ARG A 544 12.70 -19.40 10.51
N ASP A 545 12.76 -19.82 11.76
CA ASP A 545 13.84 -20.66 12.28
C ASP A 545 13.57 -22.15 12.13
N LEU A 546 12.29 -22.54 12.01
CA LEU A 546 11.92 -23.95 11.87
C LEU A 546 11.40 -24.23 10.47
N VAL A 547 10.28 -23.60 10.07
CA VAL A 547 9.66 -23.90 8.77
C VAL A 547 10.56 -23.51 7.60
N TYR A 548 11.04 -22.26 7.51
CA TYR A 548 11.80 -21.81 6.34
C TYR A 548 13.25 -22.27 6.35
N ARG A 549 13.82 -22.52 7.53
CA ARG A 549 15.19 -23.02 7.68
C ARG A 549 15.30 -24.53 7.48
N LEU A 550 14.37 -25.31 8.04
CA LEU A 550 14.48 -26.77 8.09
C LEU A 550 13.68 -27.48 6.98
N ASN A 551 12.84 -26.76 6.22
CA ASN A 551 12.02 -27.36 5.17
C ASN A 551 12.23 -26.69 3.82
N GLU A 552 12.46 -27.51 2.78
CA GLU A 552 12.48 -27.03 1.40
C GLU A 552 11.07 -26.69 0.89
N LYS A 553 10.96 -25.68 0.02
CA LYS A 553 9.66 -25.21 -0.51
C LYS A 553 8.92 -26.29 -1.32
N SER A 554 9.63 -27.12 -2.07
CA SER A 554 9.07 -28.25 -2.82
C SER A 554 8.42 -29.28 -1.88
N LEU A 555 9.10 -29.62 -0.80
CA LEU A 555 8.63 -30.59 0.19
C LEU A 555 7.45 -30.05 1.01
N LEU A 556 7.40 -28.74 1.27
CA LEU A 556 6.22 -28.09 1.85
C LEU A 556 4.98 -28.20 0.96
N ARG A 557 5.15 -28.17 -0.38
CA ARG A 557 4.04 -28.39 -1.32
C ARG A 557 3.61 -29.85 -1.34
N LEU A 558 4.58 -30.78 -1.31
CA LEU A 558 4.32 -32.22 -1.19
C LEU A 558 3.52 -32.54 0.08
N ALA A 559 3.87 -31.94 1.22
CA ALA A 559 3.14 -32.13 2.48
C ALA A 559 1.73 -31.51 2.45
N ALA A 560 1.50 -30.46 1.67
CA ALA A 560 0.18 -29.85 1.52
C ALA A 560 -0.76 -30.67 0.62
N ASP A 561 -0.20 -31.45 -0.31
CA ASP A 561 -0.93 -32.40 -1.15
C ASP A 561 -1.20 -33.70 -0.39
N LYS A 562 -2.45 -33.91 0.04
CA LYS A 562 -2.85 -35.06 0.88
C LYS A 562 -2.69 -36.40 0.17
N LEU A 563 -2.97 -36.47 -1.13
CA LEU A 563 -2.86 -37.70 -1.91
C LEU A 563 -1.40 -38.04 -2.20
N GLN A 564 -0.58 -37.07 -2.60
CA GLN A 564 0.85 -37.32 -2.84
C GLN A 564 1.59 -37.64 -1.55
N SER A 565 1.33 -36.90 -0.46
CA SER A 565 1.91 -37.21 0.84
C SER A 565 1.53 -38.62 1.31
N LYS A 566 0.27 -39.04 1.10
CA LYS A 566 -0.17 -40.42 1.39
C LYS A 566 0.64 -41.46 0.61
N GLN A 567 0.84 -41.28 -0.70
CA GLN A 567 1.63 -42.20 -1.51
C GLN A 567 3.07 -42.34 -1.00
N VAL A 568 3.69 -41.21 -0.61
CA VAL A 568 5.05 -41.21 -0.07
C VAL A 568 5.11 -41.90 1.31
N LEU A 569 4.09 -41.70 2.15
CA LEU A 569 3.96 -42.37 3.45
C LEU A 569 3.81 -43.89 3.30
N ILE A 570 2.97 -44.35 2.36
CA ILE A 570 2.79 -45.79 2.06
C ILE A 570 4.12 -46.41 1.61
N ALA A 571 4.87 -45.71 0.75
CA ALA A 571 6.17 -46.19 0.27
C ALA A 571 7.24 -46.33 1.39
N HIS A 572 6.98 -45.77 2.57
CA HIS A 572 7.85 -45.85 3.76
C HIS A 572 7.19 -46.62 4.91
N ASP A 573 6.24 -47.51 4.61
CA ASP A 573 5.55 -48.37 5.57
C ASP A 573 4.87 -47.59 6.71
N VAL A 574 4.39 -46.37 6.43
CA VAL A 574 3.58 -45.59 7.38
C VAL A 574 2.09 -45.84 7.10
N PRO A 575 1.34 -46.40 8.08
CA PRO A 575 -0.09 -46.65 7.93
C PRO A 575 -0.90 -45.36 7.71
N VAL A 576 -1.74 -45.37 6.68
CA VAL A 576 -2.64 -44.28 6.28
C VAL A 576 -3.98 -44.87 5.86
N PRO A 577 -5.09 -44.11 5.91
CA PRO A 577 -6.37 -44.59 5.40
C PRO A 577 -6.32 -44.94 3.91
N ASP A 578 -7.04 -45.98 3.48
CA ASP A 578 -7.15 -46.30 2.07
C ASP A 578 -7.89 -45.19 1.29
N THR A 579 -7.68 -45.15 -0.02
CA THR A 579 -8.39 -44.23 -0.92
C THR A 579 -9.30 -45.06 -1.83
N ILE A 580 -10.62 -44.84 -1.73
CA ILE A 580 -11.63 -45.55 -2.53
C ILE A 580 -11.58 -45.07 -3.99
N LEU A 581 -11.56 -43.75 -4.17
CA LEU A 581 -11.57 -43.09 -5.47
C LEU A 581 -10.95 -41.69 -5.34
N ALA A 582 -10.22 -41.26 -6.35
CA ALA A 582 -9.78 -39.88 -6.51
C ALA A 582 -10.23 -39.36 -7.88
N VAL A 583 -10.87 -38.20 -7.91
CA VAL A 583 -11.46 -37.57 -9.08
C VAL A 583 -10.82 -36.20 -9.25
N ASP A 584 -9.95 -36.09 -10.25
CA ASP A 584 -9.16 -34.90 -10.58
C ASP A 584 -9.79 -34.05 -11.71
N SER A 585 -10.85 -34.56 -12.34
CA SER A 585 -11.43 -33.96 -13.53
C SER A 585 -12.90 -34.34 -13.69
N LEU A 586 -13.70 -33.43 -14.26
CA LEU A 586 -15.12 -33.65 -14.53
C LEU A 586 -15.37 -34.85 -15.46
N ALA A 587 -14.40 -35.17 -16.33
CA ALA A 587 -14.47 -36.35 -17.21
C ALA A 587 -14.52 -37.69 -16.44
N LYS A 588 -14.06 -37.71 -15.18
CA LYS A 588 -14.06 -38.91 -14.33
C LYS A 588 -15.22 -38.95 -13.33
N ILE A 589 -16.17 -38.00 -13.40
CA ILE A 589 -17.24 -37.88 -12.39
C ILE A 589 -18.17 -39.10 -12.36
N ASP A 590 -18.37 -39.78 -13.48
CA ASP A 590 -19.22 -40.97 -13.55
C ASP A 590 -18.58 -42.21 -12.89
N GLN A 591 -17.28 -42.15 -12.61
CA GLN A 591 -16.62 -43.17 -11.77
C GLN A 591 -17.16 -43.14 -10.33
N VAL A 592 -17.73 -42.01 -9.89
CA VAL A 592 -18.33 -41.88 -8.55
C VAL A 592 -19.53 -42.82 -8.39
N ASP A 593 -20.38 -42.99 -9.41
CA ASP A 593 -21.53 -43.91 -9.32
C ASP A 593 -21.06 -45.35 -9.09
N VAL A 594 -20.05 -45.75 -9.87
CA VAL A 594 -19.49 -47.11 -9.83
C VAL A 594 -18.82 -47.38 -8.48
N ALA A 595 -18.04 -46.42 -7.97
CA ALA A 595 -17.35 -46.55 -6.70
C ALA A 595 -18.32 -46.59 -5.51
N LEU A 596 -19.34 -45.73 -5.50
CA LEU A 596 -20.28 -45.59 -4.38
C LEU A 596 -21.44 -46.60 -4.42
N ALA A 597 -21.67 -47.29 -5.53
CA ALA A 597 -22.68 -48.35 -5.62
C ALA A 597 -22.50 -49.41 -4.52
N LYS A 598 -21.24 -49.77 -4.21
CA LYS A 598 -20.87 -50.83 -3.26
C LYS A 598 -20.52 -50.34 -1.86
N VAL A 599 -20.61 -49.03 -1.60
CA VAL A 599 -20.17 -48.43 -0.33
C VAL A 599 -21.32 -47.67 0.30
N ASP A 600 -21.57 -47.93 1.59
CA ASP A 600 -22.68 -47.31 2.34
C ASP A 600 -22.21 -46.19 3.28
N SER A 601 -20.90 -46.11 3.56
CA SER A 601 -20.30 -45.08 4.42
C SER A 601 -18.90 -44.70 3.91
N PHE A 602 -18.59 -43.42 3.91
CA PHE A 602 -17.33 -42.87 3.41
C PHE A 602 -17.14 -41.42 3.87
N ALA A 603 -15.90 -40.93 3.77
CA ALA A 603 -15.59 -39.51 3.88
C ALA A 603 -15.11 -38.98 2.52
N LEU A 604 -15.79 -37.97 2.00
CA LEU A 604 -15.39 -37.21 0.80
C LEU A 604 -14.61 -35.97 1.25
N LYS A 605 -13.41 -35.77 0.69
CA LYS A 605 -12.47 -34.73 1.12
C LYS A 605 -11.83 -34.03 -0.09
N PRO A 606 -11.53 -32.72 0.02
CA PRO A 606 -10.66 -32.01 -0.92
C PRO A 606 -9.18 -32.27 -0.63
N ASN A 607 -8.38 -32.45 -1.70
CA ASN A 607 -6.94 -32.70 -1.59
C ASN A 607 -6.17 -31.48 -1.04
N GLN A 608 -6.53 -30.27 -1.46
CA GLN A 608 -5.86 -29.02 -1.05
C GLN A 608 -6.70 -28.18 -0.06
N GLY A 609 -7.78 -28.75 0.51
CA GLY A 609 -8.66 -28.04 1.44
C GLY A 609 -8.09 -27.86 2.85
N SER A 610 -8.58 -26.85 3.56
CA SER A 610 -8.10 -26.45 4.90
C SER A 610 -9.22 -26.45 5.95
N GLN A 611 -8.86 -26.61 7.23
CA GLN A 611 -9.76 -26.49 8.40
C GLN A 611 -11.00 -27.40 8.40
N GLY A 612 -11.02 -28.43 7.56
CA GLY A 612 -12.16 -29.34 7.41
C GLY A 612 -13.27 -28.83 6.47
N ASN A 613 -13.03 -27.74 5.73
CA ASN A 613 -13.97 -27.23 4.74
C ASN A 613 -14.03 -28.16 3.53
N GLY A 614 -15.23 -28.34 2.96
CA GLY A 614 -15.48 -29.27 1.87
C GLY A 614 -15.51 -30.75 2.26
N ILE A 615 -15.28 -31.12 3.52
CA ILE A 615 -15.37 -32.52 3.99
C ILE A 615 -16.85 -32.90 4.17
N LEU A 616 -17.28 -33.97 3.49
CA LEU A 616 -18.59 -34.57 3.65
C LEU A 616 -18.45 -35.98 4.22
N VAL A 617 -19.02 -36.21 5.40
CA VAL A 617 -18.98 -37.50 6.10
C VAL A 617 -20.33 -38.20 5.97
N ILE A 618 -20.35 -39.34 5.29
CA ILE A 618 -21.52 -40.21 5.10
C ILE A 618 -21.40 -41.41 6.03
N VAL A 619 -22.38 -41.58 6.92
CA VAL A 619 -22.39 -42.63 7.95
C VAL A 619 -23.21 -43.84 7.55
N ASN A 620 -24.19 -43.68 6.66
CA ASN A 620 -25.02 -44.78 6.18
C ASN A 620 -25.66 -44.41 4.82
N SER A 621 -26.28 -45.37 4.16
CA SER A 621 -27.14 -45.16 3.01
C SER A 621 -28.45 -45.94 3.15
N LYS A 622 -29.48 -45.50 2.45
CA LYS A 622 -30.78 -46.19 2.35
C LYS A 622 -31.29 -46.13 0.92
N ILE A 623 -32.23 -47.02 0.60
CA ILE A 623 -33.00 -46.92 -0.64
C ILE A 623 -34.24 -46.07 -0.35
N ASP A 624 -34.48 -45.05 -1.17
CA ASP A 624 -35.69 -44.23 -1.09
C ASP A 624 -36.91 -44.93 -1.71
N GLU A 625 -38.08 -44.31 -1.57
CA GLU A 625 -39.36 -44.83 -2.11
C GLU A 625 -39.36 -44.97 -3.64
N GLN A 626 -38.39 -44.37 -4.33
CA GLN A 626 -38.23 -44.38 -5.78
C GLN A 626 -37.14 -45.38 -6.23
N GLY A 627 -36.56 -46.15 -5.30
CA GLY A 627 -35.55 -47.16 -5.57
C GLY A 627 -34.12 -46.62 -5.69
N ASN A 628 -33.88 -45.34 -5.41
CA ASN A 628 -32.56 -44.73 -5.51
C ASN A 628 -31.78 -44.82 -4.19
N LYS A 629 -30.46 -44.98 -4.28
CA LYS A 629 -29.56 -44.94 -3.13
C LYS A 629 -29.38 -43.49 -2.66
N VAL A 630 -29.75 -43.24 -1.40
CA VAL A 630 -29.63 -41.95 -0.72
C VAL A 630 -28.66 -42.09 0.44
N PHE A 631 -27.70 -41.18 0.52
CA PHE A 631 -26.65 -41.17 1.54
C PHE A 631 -27.07 -40.29 2.73
N ILE A 632 -26.74 -40.73 3.93
CA ILE A 632 -27.07 -40.04 5.18
C ILE A 632 -25.77 -39.57 5.82
N SER A 633 -25.66 -38.26 6.04
CA SER A 633 -24.53 -37.66 6.73
C SER A 633 -24.60 -37.85 8.25
N ALA A 634 -23.48 -37.59 8.95
CA ALA A 634 -23.42 -37.66 10.41
C ALA A 634 -24.47 -36.76 11.12
N GLY A 635 -24.82 -35.62 10.52
CA GLY A 635 -25.86 -34.71 11.03
C GLY A 635 -27.30 -35.11 10.66
N GLY A 636 -27.52 -36.29 10.07
CA GLY A 636 -28.84 -36.80 9.67
C GLY A 636 -29.38 -36.26 8.34
N LYS A 637 -28.66 -35.34 7.68
CA LYS A 637 -29.05 -34.79 6.36
C LYS A 637 -28.86 -35.84 5.25
N GLN A 638 -29.84 -35.91 4.36
CA GLN A 638 -29.88 -36.84 3.22
C GLN A 638 -29.29 -36.19 1.96
N TYR A 639 -28.50 -36.97 1.21
CA TYR A 639 -27.82 -36.56 -0.02
C TYR A 639 -28.12 -37.59 -1.13
N SER A 640 -28.64 -37.11 -2.26
CA SER A 640 -28.76 -37.94 -3.47
C SER A 640 -27.39 -38.16 -4.10
N MET A 641 -27.27 -39.17 -4.97
CA MET A 641 -26.04 -39.38 -5.76
C MET A 641 -25.63 -38.11 -6.53
N GLN A 642 -26.61 -37.42 -7.13
CA GLN A 642 -26.35 -36.16 -7.83
C GLN A 642 -25.81 -35.08 -6.90
N ALA A 643 -26.29 -35.00 -5.66
CA ALA A 643 -25.76 -34.04 -4.68
C ALA A 643 -24.31 -34.35 -4.29
N ILE A 644 -23.91 -35.63 -4.23
CA ILE A 644 -22.51 -36.02 -4.01
C ILE A 644 -21.64 -35.63 -5.21
N LYS A 645 -22.11 -35.87 -6.44
CA LYS A 645 -21.41 -35.45 -7.67
C LYS A 645 -21.26 -33.94 -7.74
N ASP A 646 -22.33 -33.20 -7.45
CA ASP A 646 -22.32 -31.73 -7.41
C ASP A 646 -21.26 -31.23 -6.41
N HIS A 647 -21.18 -31.83 -5.22
CA HIS A 647 -20.16 -31.49 -4.22
C HIS A 647 -18.74 -31.82 -4.70
N CYS A 648 -18.55 -32.93 -5.45
CA CYS A 648 -17.27 -33.23 -6.09
C CYS A 648 -16.90 -32.19 -7.16
N CYS A 649 -17.86 -31.74 -7.97
CA CYS A 649 -17.66 -30.68 -8.94
C CYS A 649 -17.27 -29.36 -8.25
N ASP A 650 -17.87 -29.05 -7.10
CA ASP A 650 -17.51 -27.86 -6.30
C ASP A 650 -16.06 -27.97 -5.79
N ILE A 651 -15.64 -29.15 -5.32
CA ILE A 651 -14.23 -29.41 -4.94
C ILE A 651 -13.30 -29.24 -6.15
N ILE A 652 -13.56 -29.94 -7.26
CA ILE A 652 -12.72 -29.91 -8.47
C ILE A 652 -12.64 -28.48 -9.03
N GLY A 653 -13.73 -27.73 -8.97
CA GLY A 653 -13.81 -26.33 -9.37
C GLY A 653 -13.06 -25.35 -8.45
N GLY A 654 -12.43 -25.85 -7.38
CA GLY A 654 -11.61 -25.08 -6.46
C GLY A 654 -12.39 -24.36 -5.37
N THR A 655 -13.68 -24.64 -5.18
CA THR A 655 -14.52 -23.94 -4.17
C THR A 655 -13.95 -24.05 -2.76
N TYR A 656 -13.32 -25.20 -2.44
CA TYR A 656 -12.77 -25.48 -1.12
C TYR A 656 -11.23 -25.47 -1.07
N SER A 657 -10.56 -25.13 -2.17
CA SER A 657 -9.09 -25.06 -2.26
C SER A 657 -8.59 -23.71 -1.71
N GLN A 658 -7.47 -23.71 -0.98
CA GLN A 658 -6.93 -22.51 -0.34
C GLN A 658 -6.62 -21.35 -1.30
N LEU A 659 -6.26 -21.68 -2.55
CA LEU A 659 -5.97 -20.71 -3.61
C LEU A 659 -7.14 -20.60 -4.61
N GLY A 660 -8.14 -21.47 -4.47
CA GLY A 660 -9.22 -21.72 -5.42
C GLY A 660 -8.76 -22.15 -6.81
N ASP A 661 -7.57 -22.73 -6.90
CA ASP A 661 -7.13 -23.50 -8.06
C ASP A 661 -7.96 -24.80 -8.15
N SER A 662 -7.94 -25.45 -9.32
CA SER A 662 -8.55 -26.78 -9.48
C SER A 662 -8.01 -27.75 -8.44
N ASP A 663 -8.89 -28.53 -7.82
CA ASP A 663 -8.55 -29.49 -6.76
C ASP A 663 -8.91 -30.92 -7.18
N THR A 664 -8.51 -31.89 -6.36
CA THR A 664 -8.89 -33.29 -6.50
C THR A 664 -9.86 -33.66 -5.38
N ALA A 665 -11.05 -34.15 -5.75
CA ALA A 665 -12.00 -34.72 -4.81
C ALA A 665 -11.63 -36.19 -4.57
N TYR A 666 -11.48 -36.61 -3.32
CA TYR A 666 -11.15 -38.00 -3.02
C TYR A 666 -12.00 -38.58 -1.90
N PHE A 667 -12.21 -39.89 -1.96
CA PHE A 667 -13.06 -40.66 -1.07
C PHE A 667 -12.20 -41.60 -0.23
N GLU A 668 -12.46 -41.63 1.07
CA GLU A 668 -11.85 -42.55 2.02
C GLU A 668 -12.93 -43.39 2.70
N PRO A 669 -12.61 -44.63 3.12
CA PRO A 669 -13.48 -45.39 4.01
C PRO A 669 -13.79 -44.60 5.28
N LEU A 670 -15.00 -44.76 5.82
CA LEU A 670 -15.34 -44.17 7.10
C LEU A 670 -14.57 -44.90 8.21
N LEU A 671 -13.64 -44.19 8.85
CA LEU A 671 -12.87 -44.71 9.98
C LEU A 671 -13.76 -44.83 11.22
N ILE A 672 -13.61 -45.91 11.96
CA ILE A 672 -14.35 -46.20 13.18
C ILE A 672 -13.41 -45.94 14.35
N GLN A 673 -13.72 -44.92 15.15
CA GLN A 673 -12.88 -44.54 16.28
C GLN A 673 -12.74 -45.68 17.30
N HIS A 674 -11.50 -45.93 17.74
CA HIS A 674 -11.19 -46.94 18.74
C HIS A 674 -11.95 -46.73 20.06
N GLN A 675 -12.44 -47.82 20.66
CA GLN A 675 -13.34 -47.83 21.82
C GLN A 675 -12.84 -46.99 23.00
N ALA A 676 -11.52 -46.97 23.24
CA ALA A 676 -10.94 -46.15 24.31
C ALA A 676 -11.14 -44.63 24.08
N LEU A 677 -11.01 -44.16 22.84
CA LEU A 677 -11.25 -42.75 22.49
C LEU A 677 -12.75 -42.47 22.33
N GLN A 678 -13.52 -43.44 21.82
CA GLN A 678 -14.98 -43.33 21.69
C GLN A 678 -15.68 -43.14 23.05
N LYS A 679 -15.12 -43.71 24.12
CA LYS A 679 -15.60 -43.45 25.50
C LYS A 679 -15.41 -41.98 25.88
N LEU A 680 -14.27 -41.39 25.56
CA LEU A 680 -13.97 -39.98 25.87
C LEU A 680 -14.78 -39.01 25.00
N ALA A 681 -14.83 -39.25 23.70
CA ALA A 681 -15.48 -38.41 22.70
C ALA A 681 -16.55 -39.24 21.95
N PRO A 682 -17.84 -39.12 22.32
CA PRO A 682 -18.90 -40.00 21.81
C PRO A 682 -19.33 -39.68 20.37
N TYR A 683 -18.90 -38.55 19.81
CA TYR A 683 -19.26 -38.10 18.47
C TYR A 683 -17.99 -37.80 17.67
N GLY A 684 -18.00 -38.04 16.35
CA GLY A 684 -16.89 -37.68 15.47
C GLY A 684 -15.63 -38.54 15.64
N LEU A 685 -14.53 -38.10 15.02
CA LEU A 685 -13.23 -38.75 15.08
C LEU A 685 -12.23 -37.84 15.79
N SER A 686 -11.66 -38.30 16.90
CA SER A 686 -10.56 -37.62 17.57
C SER A 686 -9.27 -37.83 16.81
N ASP A 687 -8.41 -36.82 16.84
CA ASP A 687 -7.08 -36.90 16.24
C ASP A 687 -6.01 -36.50 17.26
N ILE A 688 -4.83 -37.10 17.13
CA ILE A 688 -3.66 -36.85 17.93
C ILE A 688 -2.68 -36.09 17.06
N ARG A 689 -2.42 -34.85 17.43
CA ARG A 689 -1.40 -34.02 16.78
C ARG A 689 -0.07 -34.20 17.49
N VAL A 690 0.93 -34.63 16.75
CA VAL A 690 2.32 -34.78 17.20
C VAL A 690 3.21 -33.79 16.44
N ILE A 691 3.97 -32.97 17.15
CA ILE A 691 4.96 -32.07 16.55
C ILE A 691 6.32 -32.76 16.60
N VAL A 692 6.95 -32.86 15.43
CA VAL A 692 8.24 -33.51 15.23
C VAL A 692 9.23 -32.51 14.65
N SER A 693 10.47 -32.58 15.13
CA SER A 693 11.57 -31.72 14.69
C SER A 693 12.87 -32.51 14.60
N LEU A 694 13.79 -32.00 13.78
CA LEU A 694 15.21 -32.32 13.89
C LEU A 694 15.73 -31.97 15.29
N ASP A 695 16.54 -32.86 15.83
CA ASP A 695 17.21 -32.71 17.12
C ASP A 695 18.52 -31.94 16.90
N ASN A 696 18.47 -30.62 17.07
CA ASN A 696 19.62 -29.73 16.92
C ASN A 696 20.78 -30.03 17.91
N GLN A 697 20.59 -30.90 18.91
CA GLN A 697 21.65 -31.26 19.86
C GLN A 697 22.65 -32.30 19.32
N ALA A 698 22.38 -32.91 18.17
CA ALA A 698 23.22 -33.98 17.62
C ALA A 698 24.30 -33.48 16.65
N ASP A 699 24.07 -32.38 15.92
CA ASP A 699 24.97 -31.92 14.84
C ASP A 699 26.23 -31.19 15.35
N ASP A 700 26.16 -30.46 16.48
CA ASP A 700 27.33 -29.72 16.99
C ASP A 700 28.45 -30.65 17.52
N LYS A 701 28.13 -31.88 17.93
CA LYS A 701 29.18 -32.86 18.32
C LYS A 701 29.91 -33.45 17.12
N ALA A 702 29.33 -33.38 15.92
CA ALA A 702 29.96 -33.83 14.69
C ALA A 702 30.89 -32.73 14.12
N GLU A 703 30.49 -31.45 14.16
CA GLU A 703 31.36 -30.35 13.73
C GLU A 703 32.55 -30.14 14.69
N HIS A 704 32.37 -30.27 16.01
CA HIS A 704 33.48 -30.12 16.97
C HIS A 704 34.50 -31.27 16.97
N ASN A 705 34.12 -32.46 16.48
CA ASN A 705 35.06 -33.57 16.29
C ASN A 705 35.83 -33.49 14.97
N ILE A 706 35.35 -32.71 13.99
CA ILE A 706 36.09 -32.44 12.75
C ILE A 706 37.17 -31.36 13.01
N GLU A 707 36.89 -30.38 13.87
CA GLU A 707 37.89 -29.38 14.28
C GLU A 707 39.03 -29.99 15.11
N ASN A 708 38.75 -30.92 16.03
CA ASN A 708 39.80 -31.54 16.87
C ASN A 708 40.66 -32.59 16.13
N ASN A 709 40.16 -33.22 15.07
CA ASN A 709 40.96 -34.16 14.25
C ASN A 709 41.80 -33.44 13.18
N ALA A 710 41.45 -32.20 12.80
CA ALA A 710 42.27 -31.38 11.91
C ALA A 710 43.51 -30.79 12.61
N GLU A 711 43.56 -30.85 13.94
CA GLU A 711 44.67 -30.30 14.75
C GLU A 711 45.79 -31.33 15.04
N TYR A 712 45.59 -32.61 14.72
CA TYR A 712 46.63 -33.66 14.87
C TYR A 712 47.38 -34.00 13.57
N ASP A 713 46.86 -33.64 12.40
CA ASP A 713 47.49 -33.94 11.09
C ASP A 713 48.34 -32.77 10.53
N ALA A 714 48.43 -31.64 11.25
CA ALA A 714 49.14 -30.45 10.80
C ALA A 714 50.64 -30.41 11.17
N ASP A 715 51.11 -31.27 12.09
CA ASP A 715 52.48 -31.23 12.60
C ASP A 715 53.48 -32.16 11.88
N ASP A 716 53.02 -33.05 10.98
CA ASP A 716 53.90 -34.05 10.34
C ASP A 716 54.26 -33.75 8.87
N LEU A 717 53.89 -32.57 8.35
CA LEU A 717 54.10 -32.18 6.94
C LEU A 717 55.06 -30.99 6.72
N ALA A 718 55.90 -30.68 7.72
CA ALA A 718 56.91 -29.63 7.63
C ALA A 718 58.34 -30.18 7.73
N ASN A 719 58.71 -31.21 6.95
CA ASN A 719 60.11 -31.52 6.63
C ASN A 719 60.22 -32.49 5.44
N GLY A 720 60.72 -32.01 4.30
CA GLY A 720 61.08 -32.91 3.18
C GLY A 720 61.26 -32.18 1.85
N HIS A 721 62.50 -31.78 1.57
CA HIS A 721 62.91 -31.18 0.30
C HIS A 721 62.82 -32.15 -0.90
N ALA A 722 62.63 -31.50 -2.06
CA ALA A 722 62.68 -31.94 -3.44
C ALA A 722 63.63 -33.10 -3.79
N ASP A 723 63.18 -33.98 -4.69
CA ASP A 723 63.94 -34.30 -5.91
C ASP A 723 63.11 -35.01 -7.00
N GLN A 724 63.64 -34.91 -8.22
CA GLN A 724 63.02 -35.04 -9.53
C GLN A 724 62.81 -36.48 -10.06
N HIS A 725 62.09 -36.55 -11.19
CA HIS A 725 62.30 -37.41 -12.37
C HIS A 725 61.49 -38.74 -12.56
N THR A 726 60.60 -38.66 -13.57
CA THR A 726 60.35 -39.58 -14.71
C THR A 726 59.92 -41.05 -14.54
N SER A 727 58.70 -41.29 -15.06
CA SER A 727 58.30 -42.30 -16.07
C SER A 727 58.24 -43.81 -15.78
N ALA A 728 57.12 -44.37 -16.25
CA ALA A 728 56.93 -45.68 -16.91
C ALA A 728 56.60 -46.91 -16.03
N SER A 729 55.29 -47.14 -15.94
CA SER A 729 54.59 -48.38 -16.32
C SER A 729 55.16 -49.74 -15.87
N GLY A 730 54.40 -50.42 -15.02
CA GLY A 730 54.32 -51.87 -14.99
C GLY A 730 53.99 -52.44 -13.62
N GLN A 731 52.71 -52.76 -13.37
CA GLN A 731 52.26 -54.01 -12.71
C GLN A 731 50.77 -53.92 -12.35
N LEU A 732 49.94 -54.31 -13.32
CA LEU A 732 48.57 -54.79 -13.13
C LEU A 732 48.66 -56.28 -12.77
N ALA A 733 48.67 -56.64 -11.49
CA ALA A 733 48.37 -58.02 -11.04
C ALA A 733 48.20 -58.19 -9.50
N GLU A 734 47.75 -57.18 -8.74
CA GLU A 734 47.51 -57.39 -7.29
C GLU A 734 46.22 -56.75 -6.71
N ASN A 735 45.41 -56.06 -7.52
CA ASN A 735 44.26 -55.30 -7.01
C ASN A 735 42.93 -56.06 -6.90
N SER A 736 42.81 -57.32 -7.34
CA SER A 736 41.51 -58.01 -7.33
C SER A 736 41.10 -58.58 -5.97
N HIS A 737 42.00 -58.68 -5.00
CA HIS A 737 41.68 -59.21 -3.65
C HIS A 737 41.58 -58.16 -2.54
N GLN A 738 42.00 -56.91 -2.76
CA GLN A 738 41.80 -55.81 -1.80
C GLN A 738 40.52 -55.00 -2.04
N GLU A 739 39.98 -54.97 -3.27
CA GLU A 739 38.73 -54.24 -3.57
C GLU A 739 37.47 -54.89 -2.99
N GLN A 740 37.47 -56.22 -2.76
CA GLN A 740 36.31 -56.90 -2.18
C GLN A 740 36.17 -56.66 -0.66
N ASN A 741 37.28 -56.47 0.08
CA ASN A 741 37.23 -56.14 1.51
C ASN A 741 36.93 -54.65 1.77
N PHE A 742 37.33 -53.74 0.86
CA PHE A 742 37.01 -52.32 0.96
C PHE A 742 35.51 -52.02 0.70
N HIS A 743 34.86 -52.81 -0.15
CA HIS A 743 33.42 -52.68 -0.41
C HIS A 743 32.53 -53.25 0.70
N GLN A 744 33.02 -54.21 1.50
CA GLN A 744 32.27 -54.74 2.65
C GLN A 744 32.35 -53.85 3.90
N GLN A 745 33.46 -53.12 4.12
CA GLN A 745 33.58 -52.17 5.25
C GLN A 745 32.94 -50.80 4.99
N LYS A 746 32.81 -50.34 3.73
CA LYS A 746 32.07 -49.10 3.41
C LYS A 746 30.55 -49.22 3.58
N ASN A 747 29.99 -50.43 3.43
CA ASN A 747 28.55 -50.65 3.63
C ASN A 747 28.14 -50.72 5.11
N SER A 748 29.07 -50.92 6.05
CA SER A 748 28.78 -50.91 7.49
C SER A 748 28.97 -49.54 8.16
N HIS A 749 29.50 -48.52 7.46
CA HIS A 749 29.69 -47.17 8.00
C HIS A 749 28.78 -46.09 7.39
N GLN A 750 27.96 -46.42 6.40
CA GLN A 750 26.99 -45.47 5.81
C GLN A 750 25.58 -45.55 6.41
N GLN A 751 25.36 -46.31 7.49
CA GLN A 751 24.02 -46.51 8.06
C GLN A 751 23.72 -45.65 9.30
N ASN A 752 24.66 -44.83 9.76
CA ASN A 752 24.52 -44.03 11.00
C ASN A 752 24.37 -42.51 10.86
N ASP A 753 24.44 -41.93 9.66
CA ASP A 753 24.25 -40.47 9.46
C ASP A 753 22.79 -40.10 9.13
N ARG A 754 21.82 -40.63 9.88
CA ARG A 754 20.45 -40.11 9.80
C ARG A 754 20.31 -38.99 10.82
N PRO A 755 19.88 -37.79 10.41
CA PRO A 755 19.69 -36.70 11.35
C PRO A 755 18.67 -37.13 12.41
N LYS A 756 19.04 -36.94 13.67
CA LYS A 756 18.26 -37.43 14.81
C LYS A 756 16.96 -36.64 14.89
N LEU A 757 15.82 -37.32 14.91
CA LEU A 757 14.48 -36.71 15.00
C LEU A 757 13.95 -36.89 16.42
N LYS A 758 13.20 -35.89 16.91
CA LYS A 758 12.51 -35.97 18.20
C LYS A 758 11.07 -35.47 18.13
N VAL A 759 10.23 -36.05 18.98
CA VAL A 759 8.89 -35.53 19.26
C VAL A 759 9.03 -34.41 20.29
N VAL A 760 8.47 -33.25 19.96
CA VAL A 760 8.56 -32.03 20.77
C VAL A 760 7.33 -31.87 21.66
N SER A 761 6.15 -32.15 21.10
CA SER A 761 4.88 -31.88 21.76
C SER A 761 3.78 -32.74 21.15
N ALA A 762 2.81 -33.14 21.95
CA ALA A 762 1.65 -33.90 21.49
C ALA A 762 0.36 -33.49 22.21
N MET A 763 -0.75 -33.51 21.48
CA MET A 763 -2.09 -33.29 22.03
C MET A 763 -3.13 -34.14 21.33
N LEU A 764 -4.14 -34.58 22.07
CA LEU A 764 -5.39 -35.13 21.55
C LEU A 764 -6.37 -33.97 21.30
N ARG A 765 -6.97 -33.93 20.11
CA ARG A 765 -8.08 -33.05 19.76
C ARG A 765 -9.35 -33.88 19.70
N MET A 766 -10.31 -33.55 20.56
CA MET A 766 -11.58 -34.26 20.65
C MET A 766 -12.73 -33.38 20.15
N PRO A 767 -13.52 -33.89 19.19
CA PRO A 767 -14.73 -33.21 18.74
C PRO A 767 -15.78 -33.05 19.84
N THR A 768 -16.59 -32.00 19.75
CA THR A 768 -17.73 -31.75 20.62
C THR A 768 -18.98 -31.51 19.77
N LYS A 769 -20.17 -31.49 20.40
CA LYS A 769 -21.40 -31.02 19.74
C LYS A 769 -21.27 -29.57 19.27
N ALA A 770 -20.57 -28.73 20.04
CA ALA A 770 -20.33 -27.34 19.68
C ALA A 770 -19.43 -27.19 18.44
N SER A 771 -18.54 -28.16 18.18
CA SER A 771 -17.70 -28.20 16.99
C SER A 771 -18.27 -29.03 15.83
N ASP A 772 -19.56 -29.35 15.87
CA ASP A 772 -20.26 -30.15 14.85
C ASP A 772 -19.57 -31.51 14.58
N GLY A 773 -19.02 -32.12 15.63
CA GLY A 773 -18.32 -33.40 15.53
C GLY A 773 -16.93 -33.32 14.89
N LYS A 774 -16.34 -32.12 14.74
CA LYS A 774 -15.00 -31.91 14.16
C LYS A 774 -13.96 -31.65 15.25
N ALA A 775 -12.76 -32.24 15.10
CA ALA A 775 -11.62 -32.03 16.01
C ALA A 775 -10.87 -30.70 15.73
N ASN A 776 -11.61 -29.59 15.69
CA ASN A 776 -11.09 -28.25 15.45
C ASN A 776 -11.23 -27.36 16.70
N LEU A 777 -10.10 -27.03 17.34
CA LEU A 777 -10.07 -26.23 18.58
C LEU A 777 -10.72 -24.85 18.43
N HIS A 778 -10.64 -24.25 17.24
CA HIS A 778 -11.28 -22.95 16.98
C HIS A 778 -12.80 -23.04 16.92
N GLN A 779 -13.35 -24.20 16.53
CA GLN A 779 -14.79 -24.49 16.50
C GLN A 779 -15.31 -25.02 17.85
N GLY A 780 -14.48 -25.08 18.90
CA GLY A 780 -14.89 -25.53 20.23
C GLY A 780 -14.62 -27.01 20.53
N ALA A 781 -13.74 -27.66 19.75
CA ALA A 781 -13.20 -28.96 20.13
C ALA A 781 -12.35 -28.85 21.42
N VAL A 782 -12.26 -29.94 22.17
CA VAL A 782 -11.39 -30.03 23.35
C VAL A 782 -9.98 -30.37 22.93
N GLY A 783 -8.99 -29.64 23.42
CA GLY A 783 -7.58 -30.01 23.32
C GLY A 783 -7.13 -30.63 24.63
N VAL A 784 -6.44 -31.76 24.58
CA VAL A 784 -5.87 -32.44 25.75
C VAL A 784 -4.39 -32.69 25.51
N SER A 785 -3.54 -32.23 26.40
CA SER A 785 -2.10 -32.49 26.32
C SER A 785 -1.80 -33.96 26.61
N ILE A 786 -0.77 -34.47 25.95
CA ILE A 786 -0.29 -35.83 26.16
C ILE A 786 1.18 -35.76 26.59
N ASN A 787 1.50 -36.43 27.70
CA ASN A 787 2.88 -36.64 28.12
C ASN A 787 3.60 -37.52 27.10
N ILE A 788 4.70 -37.03 26.52
CA ILE A 788 5.39 -37.74 25.43
C ILE A 788 5.99 -39.08 25.91
N ALA A 789 6.50 -39.12 27.14
CA ALA A 789 7.17 -40.31 27.67
C ALA A 789 6.18 -41.42 28.06
N SER A 790 5.05 -41.08 28.67
CA SER A 790 4.08 -42.06 29.17
C SER A 790 2.88 -42.30 28.25
N GLY A 791 2.52 -41.32 27.41
CA GLY A 791 1.28 -41.35 26.64
C GLY A 791 0.02 -41.10 27.48
N ILE A 792 0.19 -40.58 28.70
CA ILE A 792 -0.92 -40.24 29.60
C ILE A 792 -1.35 -38.79 29.36
N THR A 793 -2.66 -38.54 29.36
CA THR A 793 -3.20 -37.18 29.25
C THR A 793 -3.02 -36.37 30.53
N GLU A 794 -2.68 -35.08 30.44
CA GLU A 794 -2.35 -34.27 31.63
C GLU A 794 -3.29 -33.08 31.85
N THR A 795 -3.48 -32.24 30.84
CA THR A 795 -4.27 -30.99 30.93
C THR A 795 -5.23 -30.91 29.76
N ALA A 796 -6.46 -30.46 29.99
CA ALA A 796 -7.44 -30.28 28.93
C ALA A 796 -7.99 -28.85 28.90
N ARG A 797 -8.28 -28.36 27.69
CA ARG A 797 -8.80 -27.01 27.44
C ARG A 797 -9.86 -26.97 26.36
N ILE A 798 -10.81 -26.07 26.55
CA ILE A 798 -11.76 -25.64 25.52
C ILE A 798 -11.65 -24.13 25.40
N LYS A 799 -11.24 -23.64 24.22
CA LYS A 799 -10.94 -22.21 24.01
C LYS A 799 -9.93 -21.69 25.05
N LYS A 800 -10.38 -20.92 26.05
CA LYS A 800 -9.53 -20.37 27.12
C LYS A 800 -9.70 -21.09 28.46
N ASP A 801 -10.70 -21.96 28.59
CA ASP A 801 -11.08 -22.53 29.88
C ASP A 801 -10.39 -23.89 30.07
N ASN A 802 -9.78 -24.07 31.25
CA ASN A 802 -9.30 -25.38 31.69
C ASN A 802 -10.51 -26.26 32.02
N VAL A 803 -10.51 -27.47 31.48
CA VAL A 803 -11.55 -28.47 31.74
C VAL A 803 -10.90 -29.77 32.22
N THR A 804 -11.61 -30.54 33.02
CA THR A 804 -11.18 -31.88 33.45
C THR A 804 -12.05 -32.98 32.87
N HIS A 805 -13.27 -32.63 32.45
CA HIS A 805 -14.25 -33.56 31.89
C HIS A 805 -14.69 -33.08 30.49
N HIS A 806 -15.07 -34.03 29.64
CA HIS A 806 -15.60 -33.74 28.32
C HIS A 806 -17.00 -33.11 28.42
N PRO A 807 -17.31 -32.03 27.66
CA PRO A 807 -18.53 -31.26 27.85
C PRO A 807 -19.82 -32.05 27.56
N ASP A 808 -19.77 -33.02 26.63
CA ASP A 808 -20.97 -33.69 26.13
C ASP A 808 -21.39 -34.95 26.90
N ASN A 809 -20.45 -35.65 27.53
CA ASN A 809 -20.65 -36.93 28.23
C ASN A 809 -20.04 -36.96 29.64
N GLN A 810 -19.35 -35.88 30.06
CA GLN A 810 -18.77 -35.73 31.40
C GLN A 810 -17.71 -36.80 31.76
N GLU A 811 -17.07 -37.41 30.78
CA GLU A 811 -15.98 -38.35 31.00
C GLU A 811 -14.68 -37.63 31.39
N LEU A 812 -13.91 -38.24 32.29
CA LEU A 812 -12.64 -37.66 32.77
C LEU A 812 -11.59 -37.69 31.66
N LEU A 813 -10.97 -36.55 31.39
CA LEU A 813 -10.02 -36.37 30.29
C LEU A 813 -8.55 -36.46 30.70
N VAL A 814 -8.27 -36.30 31.99
CA VAL A 814 -6.92 -36.27 32.57
C VAL A 814 -6.58 -37.61 33.21
N GLY A 815 -5.34 -38.07 33.07
CA GLY A 815 -4.88 -39.34 33.59
C GLY A 815 -5.26 -40.56 32.73
N VAL A 816 -5.66 -40.33 31.47
CA VAL A 816 -6.09 -41.38 30.55
C VAL A 816 -4.92 -41.84 29.69
N GLN A 817 -4.69 -43.14 29.61
CA GLN A 817 -3.67 -43.72 28.75
C GLN A 817 -4.14 -43.73 27.28
N ILE A 818 -3.37 -43.11 26.40
CA ILE A 818 -3.60 -43.20 24.96
C ILE A 818 -3.19 -44.60 24.47
N PRO A 819 -4.07 -45.34 23.76
CA PRO A 819 -3.74 -46.65 23.24
C PRO A 819 -2.71 -46.55 22.09
N PHE A 820 -1.91 -47.60 21.91
CA PHE A 820 -0.87 -47.67 20.87
C PHE A 820 0.20 -46.56 20.92
N TRP A 821 0.41 -45.90 22.07
CA TRP A 821 1.27 -44.72 22.17
C TRP A 821 2.68 -44.92 21.61
N SER A 822 3.35 -46.03 21.92
CA SER A 822 4.69 -46.32 21.40
C SER A 822 4.72 -46.42 19.86
N GLN A 823 3.68 -47.00 19.25
CA GLN A 823 3.54 -47.08 17.79
C GLN A 823 3.27 -45.71 17.19
N ILE A 824 2.47 -44.87 17.86
CA ILE A 824 2.17 -43.49 17.45
C ILE A 824 3.44 -42.63 17.43
N ILE A 825 4.32 -42.78 18.42
CA ILE A 825 5.62 -42.09 18.44
C ILE A 825 6.51 -42.59 17.30
N GLU A 826 6.63 -43.90 17.13
CA GLU A 826 7.45 -44.49 16.06
C GLU A 826 6.99 -44.02 14.67
N MET A 827 5.69 -44.09 14.39
CA MET A 827 5.16 -43.67 13.10
C MET A 827 5.32 -42.16 12.87
N SER A 828 5.14 -41.34 13.92
CA SER A 828 5.36 -39.89 13.84
C SER A 828 6.80 -39.55 13.48
N LEU A 829 7.77 -40.32 13.97
CA LEU A 829 9.20 -40.14 13.65
C LEU A 829 9.56 -40.65 12.24
N LYS A 830 8.78 -41.56 11.65
CA LYS A 830 8.94 -42.01 10.26
C LYS A 830 8.41 -40.98 9.24
N CYS A 831 7.36 -40.21 9.56
CA CYS A 831 6.79 -39.22 8.65
C CYS A 831 7.79 -38.16 8.14
N PRO A 832 8.63 -37.53 8.99
CA PRO A 832 9.64 -36.58 8.52
C PRO A 832 10.71 -37.25 7.65
N GLN A 833 11.01 -38.54 7.86
CA GLN A 833 11.95 -39.27 7.01
C GLN A 833 11.36 -39.53 5.61
N ALA A 834 10.06 -39.84 5.54
CA ALA A 834 9.36 -40.09 4.29
C ALA A 834 9.21 -38.81 3.44
N ILE A 835 8.74 -37.71 4.04
CA ILE A 835 8.51 -36.44 3.34
C ILE A 835 9.79 -35.58 3.27
N LYS A 836 10.79 -35.87 4.11
CA LYS A 836 12.06 -35.13 4.25
C LYS A 836 11.88 -33.70 4.79
N LEU A 837 10.90 -33.50 5.68
CA LEU A 837 10.74 -32.24 6.40
C LEU A 837 11.52 -32.27 7.72
N GLY A 838 12.24 -31.21 8.05
CA GLY A 838 12.93 -31.09 9.33
C GLY A 838 12.05 -30.57 10.47
N TYR A 839 10.88 -30.00 10.18
CA TYR A 839 9.87 -29.63 11.17
C TYR A 839 8.46 -29.86 10.62
N MET A 840 7.66 -30.68 11.29
CA MET A 840 6.31 -31.01 10.83
C MET A 840 5.34 -31.30 11.99
N GLY A 841 4.06 -31.13 11.74
CA GLY A 841 2.99 -31.75 12.52
C GLY A 841 2.49 -33.01 11.82
N VAL A 842 2.22 -34.06 12.59
CA VAL A 842 1.60 -35.30 12.14
C VAL A 842 0.28 -35.44 12.87
N ASP A 843 -0.81 -35.57 12.11
CA ASP A 843 -2.16 -35.75 12.65
C ASP A 843 -2.57 -37.21 12.49
N ILE A 844 -2.85 -37.88 13.60
CA ILE A 844 -3.04 -39.34 13.68
C ILE A 844 -4.42 -39.64 14.25
N CYS A 845 -5.14 -40.62 13.71
CA CYS A 845 -6.31 -41.17 14.38
C CYS A 845 -6.06 -42.63 14.79
N ILE A 846 -6.93 -43.16 15.64
CA ILE A 846 -6.88 -44.58 16.03
C ILE A 846 -8.19 -45.22 15.61
N ASP A 847 -8.11 -46.11 14.63
CA ASP A 847 -9.23 -46.92 14.16
C ASP A 847 -9.37 -48.20 15.02
N GLU A 848 -10.60 -48.64 15.24
CA GLU A 848 -10.97 -49.84 16.01
C GLU A 848 -10.29 -51.11 15.47
N LYS A 849 -10.19 -51.25 14.14
CA LYS A 849 -9.69 -52.46 13.47
C LYS A 849 -8.29 -52.29 12.91
N LEU A 850 -8.00 -51.12 12.34
CA LEU A 850 -6.74 -50.84 11.64
C LEU A 850 -5.66 -50.30 12.59
N GLY A 851 -6.01 -49.89 13.81
CA GLY A 851 -5.08 -49.29 14.75
C GLY A 851 -4.72 -47.84 14.38
N PRO A 852 -3.52 -47.35 14.74
CA PRO A 852 -3.14 -45.97 14.48
C PRO A 852 -2.86 -45.71 12.99
N LEU A 853 -3.42 -44.62 12.44
CA LEU A 853 -3.30 -44.20 11.04
C LEU A 853 -2.96 -42.71 10.95
N VAL A 854 -2.04 -42.33 10.06
CA VAL A 854 -1.75 -40.92 9.76
C VAL A 854 -2.84 -40.36 8.84
N LEU A 855 -3.58 -39.36 9.33
CA LEU A 855 -4.61 -38.66 8.58
C LEU A 855 -4.02 -37.62 7.62
N GLU A 856 -3.11 -36.79 8.13
CA GLU A 856 -2.42 -35.78 7.35
C GLU A 856 -1.09 -35.39 7.99
N VAL A 857 -0.20 -34.81 7.17
CA VAL A 857 1.04 -34.19 7.61
C VAL A 857 0.98 -32.70 7.30
N ASN A 858 1.54 -31.87 8.16
CA ASN A 858 1.50 -30.42 8.01
C ASN A 858 2.89 -29.82 8.22
N GLY A 859 3.46 -29.20 7.18
CA GLY A 859 4.76 -28.52 7.27
C GLY A 859 4.73 -27.18 8.02
N ARG A 860 3.56 -26.73 8.49
CA ARG A 860 3.35 -25.45 9.21
C ARG A 860 2.42 -25.62 10.43
N PRO A 861 2.73 -26.53 11.37
CA PRO A 861 1.83 -26.85 12.47
C PRO A 861 1.48 -25.62 13.32
N GLY A 862 0.25 -25.61 13.85
CA GLY A 862 -0.24 -24.57 14.75
C GLY A 862 0.47 -24.60 16.10
N ILE A 863 0.55 -23.45 16.77
CA ILE A 863 1.25 -23.28 18.05
C ILE A 863 0.31 -23.26 19.27
N GLU A 864 -0.99 -23.52 19.07
CA GLU A 864 -2.02 -23.49 20.14
C GLU A 864 -1.82 -24.60 21.18
N ILE A 865 -1.12 -25.67 20.79
CA ILE A 865 -0.78 -26.79 21.68
C ILE A 865 -0.05 -26.34 22.97
N GLN A 866 0.68 -25.21 22.94
CA GLN A 866 1.33 -24.63 24.12
C GLN A 866 0.32 -24.17 25.19
N ASN A 867 -0.82 -23.61 24.76
CA ASN A 867 -1.91 -23.27 25.67
C ASN A 867 -2.58 -24.52 26.21
N VAL A 868 -2.75 -25.57 25.40
CA VAL A 868 -3.33 -26.84 25.87
C VAL A 868 -2.43 -27.49 26.91
N GLN A 869 -1.12 -27.51 26.68
CA GLN A 869 -0.09 -28.05 27.59
C GLN A 869 0.18 -27.16 28.81
N GLN A 870 -0.30 -25.92 28.81
CA GLN A 870 0.04 -24.92 29.83
C GLN A 870 1.54 -24.68 29.97
N LYS A 871 2.29 -24.88 28.88
CA LYS A 871 3.74 -24.87 28.87
C LYS A 871 4.27 -24.51 27.48
N GLY A 872 5.24 -23.60 27.41
CA GLY A 872 5.97 -23.33 26.18
C GLY A 872 7.01 -24.42 25.88
N PHE A 873 7.34 -24.62 24.62
CA PHE A 873 8.35 -25.62 24.22
C PHE A 873 9.48 -25.03 23.40
N TYR A 874 9.71 -23.71 23.44
CA TYR A 874 10.74 -23.11 22.62
C TYR A 874 12.16 -23.57 23.01
N HIS A 875 12.38 -23.91 24.29
CA HIS A 875 13.65 -24.46 24.78
C HIS A 875 14.06 -25.75 24.07
N GLU A 876 13.09 -26.53 23.57
CA GLU A 876 13.36 -27.77 22.82
C GLU A 876 14.13 -27.54 21.50
N PHE A 877 14.20 -26.30 21.02
CA PHE A 877 14.83 -25.94 19.74
C PHE A 877 16.09 -25.09 19.90
N GLN A 878 16.40 -24.65 21.12
CA GLN A 878 17.60 -23.89 21.41
C GLN A 878 18.77 -24.85 21.65
N PRO A 879 19.98 -24.53 21.15
CA PRO A 879 21.18 -25.22 21.62
C PRO A 879 21.32 -24.96 23.13
N VAL A 880 21.63 -26.02 23.88
CA VAL A 880 21.78 -26.01 25.35
C VAL A 880 23.04 -25.28 25.77
#